data_AF-A0A841F8S2-F1
#
_entry.id   AF-A0A841F8S2-F1
#
_cell.length_a   1.000
_cell.length_b   1.000
_cell.length_c   1.000
_cell.angle_alpha   90.00
_cell.angle_beta   90.00
_cell.angle_gamma   90.00
#
_symmetry.space_group_name_H-M   'P 1'
#
loop_
_entity.id
_entity.type
_entity.pdbx_description
1 polymer ?
#
loop_
_entity_poly.entity_id
_entity_poly.type
_entity_poly.pdbx_seq_one_letter_code
_entity_poly.pdbx_strand_id
1 'polypeptide(L)'
;MSPVAAPTRAPTGASARPHLLGAAVELSWTNPPVSAFDGGFLTAVRVVRRERSFPGGIDDGDVVYDGIGRPVVDRLVDSGLTPLTRYYYTVFAFDGAEYHSGDGARASALATDGYGMAESLYRLLPAVHQRDDVPLRPDEIRLLDPAVQEALRVLPPDLRGAGQLRRFLAAATAPVALMRSTAEALRQLHDIDRVQPEFLPLLADFLDWRTDRTLPVYSQRNEVRAAPVLYRTVGTVPNLRTIVTRYTGWQIRIAEYAQHINRSNQPAQSNLFALRETAGGWLAADDAADLLGFAPPNTGAGLATVTGTLTQPFALRPGMELTVSTDGEGPVTARFTRDDALNLSAATAGEVAAALNRQYRDLTATALPSGRLRLDAHGGTLRVEAAESSLVSLDGAPRGRLSVVADPAGSFRVFHTVADPLGPADDRAARRAVAGMAFPRPPVPGELGVPVASPDASPYLPAEPLQRIHHKPYRGGRWGDSAELFAGGEPAAAALPPSGPGLPQRILLSWVDRPGLPGARIHSAIGTPRTPTPAVLTGVRGTPFPITHGSYLMLRDAAGRGHAAQFARTDFANPDAPSITDVLAVLNDRLAGIVVASAAPGGALRLESPGTGGDARLQIDLLHSSAAAALGFGPGNASATGDFGDGIDWTEPQPIPGLPQSLYTDLAAVGDGTGARLAYARHDGSAWQVRTVRFDGAVWAGDEALSTGNGVSSREPALARDPDGRVWAVWARQDGPAQQGWSLRQRNRPSAGPWSAETELTPTPPAGTAGDREPAITTRPALPPRVFFRSDRTGGADIWSIPVGGAAAEVTAGANADTWPTPVTVGGAQWLLHRSDRSVPHSRAGTGRAADTGTLRRYAGSTTIVLRDLDRLRNLQAWDDLVSYTPHRPAGELTGQPLADNEVYTRGTVGLYLTQPVSGLLDEQMAERVRAVLHRFLPLNVRAVVWLAPRADVEYVYTAAADLIDTFTDVHPDIDRLGPMGDTSAVVLPGWAVLGSAVLSTPPPPDPAATGVTADSADLTSLRWRTHHPPLQ
;
A
#
# COMPACT_ATOMS: atom_id res chain seq x y z
N MET A 1 -3.24 -47.21 38.44
CA MET A 1 -4.14 -46.38 39.29
C MET A 1 -4.38 -45.09 38.55
N SER A 2 -5.57 -44.90 37.96
CA SER A 2 -5.93 -43.62 37.35
C SER A 2 -6.01 -42.56 38.46
N PRO A 3 -5.50 -41.33 38.24
CA PRO A 3 -5.64 -40.26 39.22
C PRO A 3 -7.14 -39.97 39.38
N VAL A 4 -7.63 -40.03 40.62
CA VAL A 4 -8.99 -39.62 40.96
C VAL A 4 -9.06 -38.11 40.71
N ALA A 5 -9.80 -37.70 39.68
CA ALA A 5 -9.98 -36.31 39.33
C ALA A 5 -10.58 -35.54 40.52
N ALA A 6 -10.02 -34.36 40.82
CA ALA A 6 -10.54 -33.48 41.85
C ALA A 6 -12.02 -33.11 41.56
N PRO A 7 -12.87 -32.95 42.59
CA PRO A 7 -14.28 -32.59 42.41
C PRO A 7 -14.41 -31.21 41.75
N THR A 8 -15.21 -31.14 40.68
CA THR A 8 -15.46 -29.91 39.89
C THR A 8 -16.49 -29.01 40.57
N ARG A 9 -16.25 -27.69 40.54
CA ARG A 9 -17.18 -26.63 41.01
C ARG A 9 -18.32 -26.34 40.01
N ALA A 10 -18.22 -26.85 38.79
CA ALA A 10 -19.26 -26.69 37.77
C ALA A 10 -20.32 -27.80 37.86
N PRO A 11 -21.59 -27.52 37.51
CA PRO A 11 -22.60 -28.55 37.34
C PRO A 11 -22.18 -29.60 36.29
N THR A 12 -22.62 -30.84 36.48
CA THR A 12 -22.28 -31.96 35.58
C THR A 12 -23.51 -32.77 35.21
N GLY A 13 -23.43 -33.54 34.12
CA GLY A 13 -24.54 -34.40 33.70
C GLY A 13 -25.80 -33.64 33.30
N ALA A 14 -25.67 -32.39 32.84
CA ALA A 14 -26.80 -31.63 32.33
C ALA A 14 -27.45 -32.36 31.14
N SER A 15 -28.76 -32.54 31.21
CA SER A 15 -29.56 -33.19 30.18
C SER A 15 -30.83 -32.39 29.93
N ALA A 16 -31.23 -32.32 28.66
CA ALA A 16 -32.42 -31.63 28.22
C ALA A 16 -33.28 -32.62 27.42
N ARG A 17 -34.58 -32.68 27.71
CA ARG A 17 -35.53 -33.56 27.00
C ARG A 17 -36.76 -32.76 26.58
N PRO A 18 -37.30 -33.00 25.37
CA PRO A 18 -38.58 -32.41 24.99
C PRO A 18 -39.67 -32.83 25.97
N HIS A 19 -40.48 -31.88 26.42
CA HIS A 19 -41.62 -32.18 27.27
C HIS A 19 -42.73 -32.87 26.43
N LEU A 20 -43.38 -33.90 26.99
CA LEU A 20 -44.36 -34.71 26.27
C LEU A 20 -45.58 -33.91 25.77
N LEU A 21 -45.95 -32.83 26.47
CA LEU A 21 -47.09 -31.97 26.12
C LEU A 21 -46.74 -30.84 25.11
N GLY A 22 -45.50 -30.79 24.60
CA GLY A 22 -45.06 -29.77 23.65
C GLY A 22 -44.72 -28.42 24.30
N ALA A 23 -44.13 -27.53 23.49
CA ALA A 23 -43.73 -26.15 23.79
C ALA A 23 -42.91 -25.96 25.09
N ALA A 24 -42.24 -27.02 25.54
CA ALA A 24 -41.46 -27.02 26.76
C ALA A 24 -40.29 -28.01 26.69
N VAL A 25 -39.27 -27.76 27.50
CA VAL A 25 -38.08 -28.60 27.65
C VAL A 25 -37.87 -28.87 29.14
N GLU A 26 -37.70 -30.14 29.48
CA GLU A 26 -37.31 -30.60 30.80
C GLU A 26 -35.79 -30.65 30.90
N LEU A 27 -35.24 -29.96 31.89
CA LEU A 27 -33.81 -29.88 32.18
C LEU A 27 -33.54 -30.60 33.51
N SER A 28 -32.46 -31.38 33.56
CA SER A 28 -31.94 -31.93 34.81
C SER A 28 -30.42 -31.97 34.79
N TRP A 29 -29.78 -31.77 35.93
CA TRP A 29 -28.33 -31.79 36.09
C TRP A 29 -27.93 -32.24 37.49
N THR A 30 -26.67 -32.53 37.69
CA THR A 30 -26.09 -32.82 39.00
C THR A 30 -25.37 -31.58 39.52
N ASN A 31 -25.83 -31.09 40.67
CA ASN A 31 -25.18 -29.99 41.36
C ASN A 31 -23.80 -30.42 41.93
N PRO A 32 -22.79 -29.52 41.92
CA PRO A 32 -21.48 -29.81 42.48
C PRO A 32 -21.57 -30.13 43.99
N PRO A 33 -20.81 -31.12 44.49
CA PRO A 33 -20.82 -31.48 45.91
C PRO A 33 -20.17 -30.39 46.76
N VAL A 34 -20.51 -30.33 48.05
CA VAL A 34 -19.92 -29.35 48.99
C VAL A 34 -18.40 -29.43 49.03
N SER A 35 -17.83 -30.63 48.86
CA SER A 35 -16.37 -30.86 48.81
C SER A 35 -15.65 -30.21 47.62
N ALA A 36 -16.38 -29.70 46.62
CA ALA A 36 -15.79 -28.97 45.49
C ALA A 36 -15.41 -27.52 45.86
N PHE A 37 -15.96 -26.98 46.96
CA PHE A 37 -15.80 -25.59 47.36
C PHE A 37 -14.87 -25.52 48.59
N ASP A 38 -13.70 -24.89 48.45
CA ASP A 38 -12.69 -24.78 49.51
C ASP A 38 -13.18 -23.84 50.64
N GLY A 39 -14.06 -24.35 51.51
CA GLY A 39 -14.68 -23.59 52.61
C GLY A 39 -15.98 -22.85 52.24
N GLY A 40 -16.44 -22.94 50.98
CA GLY A 40 -17.72 -22.41 50.49
C GLY A 40 -18.79 -23.48 50.31
N PHE A 41 -19.96 -23.10 49.77
CA PHE A 41 -21.00 -24.03 49.34
C PHE A 41 -21.80 -23.44 48.16
N LEU A 42 -22.46 -24.30 47.40
CA LEU A 42 -23.35 -23.89 46.32
C LEU A 42 -24.50 -23.04 46.89
N THR A 43 -24.53 -21.76 46.52
CA THR A 43 -25.50 -20.77 47.02
C THR A 43 -26.71 -20.67 46.09
N ALA A 44 -26.50 -20.68 44.78
CA ALA A 44 -27.57 -20.58 43.79
C ALA A 44 -27.18 -21.27 42.48
N VAL A 45 -28.17 -21.47 41.61
CA VAL A 45 -27.98 -21.91 40.23
C VAL A 45 -28.66 -20.89 39.30
N ARG A 46 -28.00 -20.56 38.20
CA ARG A 46 -28.58 -19.77 37.11
C ARG A 46 -28.57 -20.59 35.82
N VAL A 47 -29.70 -20.59 35.11
CA VAL A 47 -29.85 -21.30 33.83
C VAL A 47 -30.09 -20.27 32.74
N VAL A 48 -29.20 -20.25 31.75
CA VAL A 48 -29.29 -19.36 30.59
C VAL A 48 -29.58 -20.18 29.35
N ARG A 49 -30.41 -19.64 28.46
CA ARG A 49 -30.82 -20.24 27.20
C ARG A 49 -30.44 -19.35 26.01
N ARG A 50 -30.00 -19.98 24.93
CA ARG A 50 -29.86 -19.35 23.61
C ARG A 50 -30.41 -20.24 22.51
N GLU A 51 -30.64 -19.60 21.38
CA GLU A 51 -30.80 -20.30 20.10
C GLU A 51 -29.44 -20.43 19.41
N ARG A 52 -29.30 -21.50 18.61
CA ARG A 52 -28.11 -21.84 17.80
C ARG A 52 -26.88 -22.25 18.63
N SER A 53 -26.40 -21.52 19.63
CA SER A 53 -25.18 -21.87 20.39
C SER A 53 -25.41 -21.93 21.90
N PHE A 54 -24.53 -22.63 22.62
CA PHE A 54 -24.51 -22.58 24.08
C PHE A 54 -24.13 -21.17 24.58
N PRO A 55 -24.82 -20.64 25.61
CA PRO A 55 -24.38 -19.47 26.34
C PRO A 55 -22.94 -19.62 26.84
N GLY A 56 -22.09 -18.64 26.53
CA GLY A 56 -20.71 -18.56 27.01
C GLY A 56 -20.57 -17.89 28.38
N GLY A 57 -21.56 -17.11 28.79
CA GLY A 57 -21.57 -16.38 30.06
C GLY A 57 -22.98 -16.20 30.63
N ILE A 58 -23.06 -15.65 31.85
CA ILE A 58 -24.30 -15.53 32.62
C ILE A 58 -25.33 -14.55 32.05
N ASP A 59 -24.90 -13.65 31.16
CA ASP A 59 -25.73 -12.65 30.47
C ASP A 59 -25.77 -12.89 28.95
N ASP A 60 -25.19 -14.00 28.49
CA ASP A 60 -25.16 -14.39 27.08
C ASP A 60 -26.41 -15.20 26.72
N GLY A 61 -27.58 -14.55 26.72
CA GLY A 61 -28.87 -15.18 26.35
C GLY A 61 -30.04 -14.82 27.24
N ASP A 62 -31.13 -15.58 27.11
CA ASP A 62 -32.31 -15.45 27.96
C ASP A 62 -32.09 -16.18 29.28
N VAL A 63 -32.24 -15.48 30.41
CA VAL A 63 -32.19 -16.11 31.74
C VAL A 63 -33.52 -16.83 32.00
N VAL A 64 -33.48 -18.16 32.00
CA VAL A 64 -34.67 -19.01 32.22
C VAL A 64 -34.93 -19.21 33.71
N TYR A 65 -33.86 -19.28 34.50
CA TYR A 65 -33.95 -19.40 35.95
C TYR A 65 -32.82 -18.62 36.61
N ASP A 66 -33.17 -17.85 37.62
CA ASP A 66 -32.24 -17.18 38.50
C ASP A 66 -32.51 -17.59 39.96
N GLY A 67 -31.59 -18.35 40.53
CA GLY A 67 -31.73 -18.97 41.84
C GLY A 67 -31.31 -18.10 43.02
N ILE A 68 -30.87 -16.85 42.80
CA ILE A 68 -30.44 -15.97 43.90
C ILE A 68 -31.63 -15.75 44.87
N GLY A 69 -31.45 -16.13 46.13
CA GLY A 69 -32.50 -16.03 47.17
C GLY A 69 -33.60 -17.09 47.07
N ARG A 70 -33.42 -18.13 46.25
CA ARG A 70 -34.35 -19.26 46.08
C ARG A 70 -33.67 -20.59 46.44
N PRO A 71 -34.43 -21.66 46.73
CA PRO A 71 -33.85 -22.99 46.91
C PRO A 71 -33.03 -23.42 45.71
N VAL A 72 -31.89 -24.07 45.98
CA VAL A 72 -31.06 -24.69 44.93
C VAL A 72 -31.85 -25.83 44.29
N VAL A 73 -31.95 -25.80 42.96
CA VAL A 73 -32.65 -26.81 42.16
C VAL A 73 -31.65 -27.61 41.33
N ASP A 74 -32.04 -28.82 40.95
CA ASP A 74 -31.31 -29.74 40.07
C ASP A 74 -32.12 -30.14 38.82
N ARG A 75 -33.35 -29.62 38.73
CA ARG A 75 -34.30 -29.81 37.62
C ARG A 75 -35.13 -28.54 37.40
N LEU A 76 -35.46 -28.30 36.14
CA LEU A 76 -36.30 -27.18 35.70
C LEU A 76 -37.14 -27.58 34.48
N VAL A 77 -38.33 -26.99 34.33
CA VAL A 77 -39.08 -27.06 33.07
C VAL A 77 -39.14 -25.65 32.47
N ASP A 78 -38.56 -25.50 31.28
CA ASP A 78 -38.65 -24.28 30.49
C ASP A 78 -39.87 -24.38 29.57
N SER A 79 -40.78 -23.41 29.62
CA SER A 79 -42.10 -23.48 28.95
C SER A 79 -42.38 -22.23 28.12
N GLY A 80 -43.35 -22.32 27.20
CA GLY A 80 -43.63 -21.23 26.26
C GLY A 80 -42.61 -21.12 25.12
N LEU A 81 -41.95 -22.23 24.82
CA LEU A 81 -40.94 -22.31 23.77
C LEU A 81 -41.56 -22.34 22.38
N THR A 82 -40.86 -21.76 21.41
CA THR A 82 -41.28 -21.84 20.01
C THR A 82 -41.16 -23.30 19.53
N PRO A 83 -42.23 -23.92 19.01
CA PRO A 83 -42.16 -25.28 18.52
C PRO A 83 -41.19 -25.43 17.35
N LEU A 84 -40.63 -26.63 17.20
CA LEU A 84 -39.63 -26.98 16.19
C LEU A 84 -38.35 -26.13 16.27
N THR A 85 -38.08 -25.48 17.41
CA THR A 85 -36.83 -24.75 17.65
C THR A 85 -35.98 -25.53 18.66
N ARG A 86 -34.68 -25.66 18.35
CA ARG A 86 -33.72 -26.25 19.28
C ARG A 86 -33.10 -25.18 20.17
N TYR A 87 -33.21 -25.40 21.46
CA TYR A 87 -32.69 -24.50 22.49
C TYR A 87 -31.45 -25.10 23.14
N TYR A 88 -30.49 -24.23 23.47
CA TYR A 88 -29.21 -24.55 24.07
C TYR A 88 -29.14 -23.91 25.44
N TYR A 89 -28.81 -24.70 26.45
CA TYR A 89 -28.81 -24.31 27.85
C TYR A 89 -27.40 -24.46 28.42
N THR A 90 -26.98 -23.48 29.22
CA THR A 90 -25.82 -23.60 30.10
C THR A 90 -26.26 -23.36 31.53
N VAL A 91 -25.92 -24.29 32.41
CA VAL A 91 -26.19 -24.19 33.86
C VAL A 91 -24.94 -23.63 34.55
N PHE A 92 -25.11 -22.58 35.32
CA PHE A 92 -24.05 -21.92 36.09
C PHE A 92 -24.30 -22.13 37.58
N ALA A 93 -23.31 -22.69 38.29
CA ALA A 93 -23.30 -22.78 39.75
C ALA A 93 -22.74 -21.48 40.35
N PHE A 94 -23.39 -20.94 41.37
CA PHE A 94 -22.93 -19.74 42.08
C PHE A 94 -22.52 -20.09 43.51
N ASP A 95 -21.30 -19.73 43.89
CA ASP A 95 -20.74 -20.04 45.22
C ASP A 95 -20.89 -18.89 46.24
N GLY A 96 -21.51 -17.78 45.84
CA GLY A 96 -21.63 -16.56 46.65
C GLY A 96 -20.72 -15.41 46.18
N ALA A 97 -19.69 -15.71 45.37
CA ALA A 97 -18.78 -14.74 44.79
C ALA A 97 -18.74 -14.82 43.25
N GLU A 98 -18.60 -16.01 42.69
CA GLU A 98 -18.40 -16.23 41.25
C GLU A 98 -19.33 -17.31 40.69
N TYR A 99 -19.51 -17.27 39.36
CA TYR A 99 -20.26 -18.27 38.61
C TYR A 99 -19.32 -19.27 37.93
N HIS A 100 -19.61 -20.56 38.11
CA HIS A 100 -18.83 -21.68 37.60
C HIS A 100 -19.66 -22.48 36.57
N SER A 101 -19.07 -22.77 35.41
CA SER A 101 -19.65 -23.66 34.40
C SER A 101 -18.56 -24.43 33.66
N GLY A 102 -18.94 -25.51 32.99
CA GLY A 102 -18.05 -26.33 32.18
C GLY A 102 -18.84 -27.12 31.14
N ASP A 103 -18.16 -27.97 30.35
CA ASP A 103 -18.82 -28.72 29.27
C ASP A 103 -19.93 -29.65 29.77
N GLY A 104 -19.77 -30.22 30.97
CA GLY A 104 -20.80 -31.06 31.60
C GLY A 104 -22.06 -30.31 32.06
N ALA A 105 -22.05 -28.97 32.02
CA ALA A 105 -23.16 -28.09 32.40
C ALA A 105 -24.04 -27.67 31.21
N ARG A 106 -23.71 -28.14 30.00
CA ARG A 106 -24.35 -27.77 28.74
C ARG A 106 -25.34 -28.84 28.30
N ALA A 107 -26.55 -28.44 27.90
CA ALA A 107 -27.57 -29.35 27.37
C ALA A 107 -28.38 -28.70 26.24
N SER A 108 -28.92 -29.50 25.33
CA SER A 108 -29.79 -28.99 24.26
C SER A 108 -30.95 -29.93 23.96
N ALA A 109 -32.10 -29.37 23.60
CA ALA A 109 -33.27 -30.15 23.21
C ALA A 109 -34.12 -29.40 22.18
N LEU A 110 -34.88 -30.17 21.39
CA LEU A 110 -35.89 -29.65 20.48
C LEU A 110 -37.17 -29.36 21.27
N ALA A 111 -37.70 -28.16 21.19
CA ALA A 111 -39.06 -27.88 21.65
C ALA A 111 -40.06 -28.48 20.65
N THR A 112 -40.93 -29.37 21.10
CA THR A 112 -41.91 -30.08 20.27
C THR A 112 -43.22 -29.30 20.18
N ASP A 113 -44.04 -29.59 19.17
CA ASP A 113 -45.42 -29.10 19.12
C ASP A 113 -46.38 -30.17 19.67
N GLY A 114 -47.45 -29.75 20.34
CA GLY A 114 -48.54 -30.62 20.76
C GLY A 114 -49.54 -30.92 19.64
N TYR A 115 -49.52 -30.15 18.53
CA TYR A 115 -50.38 -30.28 17.34
C TYR A 115 -51.91 -30.34 17.58
N GLY A 116 -52.38 -30.15 18.83
CA GLY A 116 -53.79 -30.20 19.18
C GLY A 116 -54.51 -31.52 18.84
N MET A 117 -53.79 -32.64 18.73
CA MET A 117 -54.37 -33.92 18.29
C MET A 117 -55.42 -34.45 19.26
N ALA A 118 -55.15 -34.38 20.57
CA ALA A 118 -56.09 -34.78 21.62
C ALA A 118 -57.44 -34.04 21.50
N GLU A 119 -57.38 -32.72 21.31
CA GLU A 119 -58.56 -31.86 21.15
C GLU A 119 -59.31 -32.12 19.85
N SER A 120 -58.58 -32.45 18.78
CA SER A 120 -59.17 -32.80 17.49
C SER A 120 -59.91 -34.13 17.59
N LEU A 121 -59.30 -35.15 18.20
CA LEU A 121 -59.94 -36.45 18.43
C LEU A 121 -61.12 -36.35 19.38
N TYR A 122 -60.99 -35.59 20.47
CA TYR A 122 -62.08 -35.40 21.43
C TYR A 122 -63.31 -34.74 20.78
N ARG A 123 -63.10 -33.74 19.92
CA ARG A 123 -64.17 -33.09 19.15
C ARG A 123 -64.84 -34.00 18.12
N LEU A 124 -64.14 -35.03 17.63
CA LEU A 124 -64.69 -36.03 16.71
C LEU A 124 -65.55 -37.09 17.41
N LEU A 125 -65.48 -37.21 18.74
CA LEU A 125 -66.32 -38.15 19.49
C LEU A 125 -67.79 -37.71 19.47
N PRO A 126 -68.74 -38.67 19.47
CA PRO A 126 -70.16 -38.36 19.66
C PRO A 126 -70.42 -37.49 20.91
N ALA A 127 -71.38 -36.57 20.80
CA ALA A 127 -71.68 -35.58 21.85
C ALA A 127 -72.00 -36.19 23.22
N VAL A 128 -72.52 -37.43 23.27
CA VAL A 128 -72.78 -38.16 24.53
C VAL A 128 -71.48 -38.36 25.33
N HIS A 129 -70.39 -38.76 24.68
CA HIS A 129 -69.10 -38.96 25.34
C HIS A 129 -68.47 -37.64 25.79
N GLN A 130 -68.70 -36.54 25.07
CA GLN A 130 -68.22 -35.22 25.47
C GLN A 130 -69.01 -34.64 26.66
N ARG A 131 -70.32 -34.95 26.73
CA ARG A 131 -71.20 -34.49 27.82
C ARG A 131 -70.93 -35.20 29.13
N ASP A 132 -70.65 -36.50 29.07
CA ASP A 132 -70.46 -37.34 30.25
C ASP A 132 -69.00 -37.32 30.75
N ASP A 133 -68.06 -36.76 29.99
CA ASP A 133 -66.66 -36.60 30.39
C ASP A 133 -66.46 -35.39 31.32
N VAL A 134 -66.93 -35.52 32.56
CA VAL A 134 -66.80 -34.50 33.61
C VAL A 134 -65.55 -34.70 34.48
N PRO A 135 -64.96 -33.64 35.06
CA PRO A 135 -63.84 -33.75 35.99
C PRO A 135 -64.25 -34.51 37.26
N LEU A 136 -63.29 -35.21 37.88
CA LEU A 136 -63.55 -35.88 39.16
C LEU A 136 -63.86 -34.85 40.25
N ARG A 137 -64.86 -35.17 41.06
CA ARG A 137 -65.21 -34.39 42.25
C ARG A 137 -64.17 -34.60 43.35
N PRO A 138 -63.95 -33.62 44.24
CA PRO A 138 -63.00 -33.74 45.35
C PRO A 138 -63.23 -35.00 46.22
N ASP A 139 -64.48 -35.40 46.41
CA ASP A 139 -64.83 -36.59 47.19
C ASP A 139 -64.47 -37.90 46.46
N GLU A 140 -64.53 -37.91 45.12
CA GLU A 140 -64.11 -39.05 44.29
C GLU A 140 -62.59 -39.18 44.26
N ILE A 141 -61.86 -38.06 44.24
CA ILE A 141 -60.39 -38.05 44.28
C ILE A 141 -59.90 -38.66 45.60
N ARG A 142 -60.53 -38.36 46.75
CA ARG A 142 -60.14 -38.92 48.06
C ARG A 142 -60.29 -40.45 48.15
N LEU A 143 -61.09 -41.07 47.27
CA LEU A 143 -61.30 -42.52 47.21
C LEU A 143 -60.27 -43.24 46.33
N LEU A 144 -59.42 -42.51 45.61
CA LEU A 144 -58.39 -43.09 44.75
C LEU A 144 -57.14 -43.49 45.55
N ASP A 145 -56.31 -44.32 44.94
CA ASP A 145 -55.00 -44.67 45.50
C ASP A 145 -54.16 -43.40 45.76
N PRO A 146 -53.44 -43.30 46.90
CA PRO A 146 -52.63 -42.12 47.24
C PRO A 146 -51.64 -41.71 46.14
N ALA A 147 -51.06 -42.66 45.41
CA ALA A 147 -50.16 -42.36 44.29
C ALA A 147 -50.91 -41.70 43.13
N VAL A 148 -52.16 -42.11 42.86
CA VAL A 148 -53.01 -41.51 41.83
C VAL A 148 -53.49 -40.12 42.27
N GLN A 149 -53.80 -39.93 43.56
CA GLN A 149 -54.14 -38.62 44.11
C GLN A 149 -52.98 -37.63 43.91
N GLU A 150 -51.76 -38.06 44.21
CA GLU A 150 -50.57 -37.24 44.01
C GLU A 150 -50.30 -36.98 42.52
N ALA A 151 -50.45 -37.99 41.66
CA ALA A 151 -50.34 -37.83 40.21
C ALA A 151 -51.35 -36.82 39.65
N LEU A 152 -52.59 -36.80 40.15
CA LEU A 152 -53.61 -35.82 39.78
C LEU A 152 -53.28 -34.41 40.29
N ARG A 153 -52.66 -34.31 41.48
CA ARG A 153 -52.26 -33.04 42.08
C ARG A 153 -51.19 -32.32 41.26
N VAL A 154 -50.26 -33.07 40.68
CA VAL A 154 -49.13 -32.53 39.90
C VAL A 154 -49.44 -32.23 38.43
N LEU A 155 -50.66 -32.55 37.96
CA LEU A 155 -51.06 -32.25 36.58
C LEU A 155 -51.12 -30.73 36.30
N PRO A 156 -50.90 -30.30 35.04
CA PRO A 156 -51.14 -28.94 34.60
C PRO A 156 -52.58 -28.47 34.91
N PRO A 157 -52.80 -27.18 35.20
CA PRO A 157 -54.13 -26.64 35.52
C PRO A 157 -55.22 -27.03 34.49
N ASP A 158 -54.87 -26.97 33.20
CA ASP A 158 -55.78 -27.25 32.09
C ASP A 158 -56.23 -28.72 32.05
N LEU A 159 -55.35 -29.64 32.45
CA LEU A 159 -55.65 -31.07 32.55
C LEU A 159 -56.32 -31.45 33.87
N ARG A 160 -56.08 -30.70 34.95
CA ARG A 160 -56.78 -30.90 36.24
C ARG A 160 -58.28 -30.63 36.12
N GLY A 161 -58.66 -29.63 35.31
CA GLY A 161 -60.05 -29.30 35.02
C GLY A 161 -60.70 -30.10 33.88
N ALA A 162 -59.97 -31.06 33.28
CA ALA A 162 -60.48 -31.87 32.18
C ALA A 162 -61.11 -33.18 32.66
N GLY A 163 -62.06 -33.70 31.89
CA GLY A 163 -62.63 -35.03 32.08
C GLY A 163 -61.59 -36.15 31.95
N GLN A 164 -61.93 -37.35 32.40
CA GLN A 164 -61.04 -38.52 32.36
C GLN A 164 -60.69 -38.95 30.94
N LEU A 165 -61.66 -38.93 30.03
CA LEU A 165 -61.47 -39.33 28.64
C LEU A 165 -60.58 -38.33 27.90
N ARG A 166 -60.80 -37.03 28.10
CA ARG A 166 -59.95 -35.97 27.55
C ARG A 166 -58.50 -36.05 28.04
N ARG A 167 -58.30 -36.37 29.34
CA ARG A 167 -56.96 -36.65 29.89
C ARG A 167 -56.31 -37.88 29.28
N PHE A 168 -57.08 -38.95 29.09
CA PHE A 168 -56.59 -40.16 28.43
C PHE A 168 -56.14 -39.86 26.99
N LEU A 169 -56.94 -39.13 26.20
CA LEU A 169 -56.58 -38.75 24.83
C LEU A 169 -55.34 -37.85 24.79
N ALA A 170 -55.18 -36.92 25.75
CA ALA A 170 -53.98 -36.10 25.88
C ALA A 170 -52.73 -36.97 26.12
N ALA A 171 -52.80 -37.94 27.03
CA ALA A 171 -51.70 -38.87 27.29
C ALA A 171 -51.42 -39.80 26.09
N ALA A 172 -52.46 -40.33 25.44
CA ALA A 172 -52.34 -41.28 24.33
C ALA A 172 -51.78 -40.64 23.05
N THR A 173 -52.05 -39.36 22.80
CA THR A 173 -51.59 -38.66 21.59
C THR A 173 -50.25 -37.94 21.75
N ALA A 174 -49.81 -37.67 22.99
CA ALA A 174 -48.53 -37.00 23.26
C ALA A 174 -47.32 -37.66 22.58
N PRO A 175 -47.13 -39.00 22.59
CA PRO A 175 -46.04 -39.64 21.86
C PRO A 175 -46.12 -39.45 20.34
N VAL A 176 -47.33 -39.37 19.77
CA VAL A 176 -47.53 -39.15 18.32
C VAL A 176 -47.14 -37.72 17.94
N ALA A 177 -47.49 -36.74 18.77
CA ALA A 177 -47.08 -35.35 18.58
C ALA A 177 -45.55 -35.20 18.68
N LEU A 178 -44.92 -35.91 19.61
CA LEU A 178 -43.45 -36.01 19.69
C LEU A 178 -42.85 -36.62 18.41
N MET A 179 -43.37 -37.76 17.93
CA MET A 179 -42.91 -38.42 16.70
C MET A 179 -43.05 -37.52 15.47
N ARG A 180 -44.16 -36.78 15.37
CA ARG A 180 -44.38 -35.84 14.28
C ARG A 180 -43.40 -34.67 14.34
N SER A 181 -43.18 -34.10 15.53
CA SER A 181 -42.22 -33.00 15.72
C SER A 181 -40.81 -33.42 15.35
N THR A 182 -40.38 -34.62 15.75
CA THR A 182 -39.04 -35.14 15.41
C THR A 182 -38.92 -35.42 13.93
N ALA A 183 -39.96 -35.96 13.28
CA ALA A 183 -39.98 -36.16 11.82
C ALA A 183 -39.91 -34.83 11.06
N GLU A 184 -40.66 -33.80 11.48
CA GLU A 184 -40.62 -32.48 10.85
C GLU A 184 -39.26 -31.80 11.05
N ALA A 185 -38.61 -32.02 12.19
CA ALA A 185 -37.27 -31.50 12.51
C ALA A 185 -36.14 -32.17 11.70
N LEU A 186 -36.35 -33.35 11.08
CA LEU A 186 -35.34 -33.96 10.20
C LEU A 186 -34.93 -33.04 9.05
N ARG A 187 -35.84 -32.18 8.56
CA ARG A 187 -35.53 -31.18 7.53
C ARG A 187 -34.48 -30.16 7.96
N GLN A 188 -34.32 -29.95 9.28
CA GLN A 188 -33.34 -29.02 9.84
C GLN A 188 -31.91 -29.57 9.82
N LEU A 189 -31.72 -30.87 9.53
CA LEU A 189 -30.38 -31.47 9.45
C LEU A 189 -29.53 -30.89 8.31
N HIS A 190 -30.17 -30.32 7.28
CA HIS A 190 -29.47 -29.63 6.18
C HIS A 190 -29.29 -28.12 6.43
N ASP A 191 -29.90 -27.56 7.48
CA ASP A 191 -29.77 -26.15 7.83
C ASP A 191 -28.63 -25.97 8.82
N ILE A 192 -27.53 -25.36 8.35
CA ILE A 192 -26.31 -25.12 9.15
C ILE A 192 -26.64 -24.36 10.45
N ASP A 193 -27.61 -23.44 10.46
CA ASP A 193 -27.96 -22.66 11.65
C ASP A 193 -28.73 -23.46 12.71
N ARG A 194 -29.44 -24.51 12.29
CA ARG A 194 -30.40 -25.25 13.14
C ARG A 194 -29.97 -26.68 13.45
N VAL A 195 -29.04 -27.23 12.67
CA VAL A 195 -28.50 -28.56 12.86
C VAL A 195 -27.82 -28.70 14.22
N GLN A 196 -27.88 -29.91 14.77
CA GLN A 196 -27.20 -30.25 16.02
C GLN A 196 -25.68 -30.16 15.83
N PRO A 197 -24.92 -29.65 16.82
CA PRO A 197 -23.47 -29.46 16.68
C PRO A 197 -22.73 -30.76 16.33
N GLU A 198 -23.23 -31.90 16.81
CA GLU A 198 -22.69 -33.24 16.55
C GLU A 198 -22.71 -33.63 15.07
N PHE A 199 -23.63 -33.06 14.28
CA PHE A 199 -23.73 -33.31 12.84
C PHE A 199 -23.03 -32.25 11.98
N LEU A 200 -22.52 -31.16 12.57
CA LEU A 200 -21.72 -30.17 11.83
C LEU A 200 -20.48 -30.81 11.16
N PRO A 201 -19.73 -31.72 11.81
CA PRO A 201 -18.64 -32.43 11.14
C PRO A 201 -19.10 -33.25 9.93
N LEU A 202 -20.28 -33.88 9.97
CA LEU A 202 -20.80 -34.64 8.82
C LEU A 202 -21.16 -33.72 7.64
N LEU A 203 -21.75 -32.56 7.93
CA LEU A 203 -22.02 -31.53 6.91
C LEU A 203 -20.73 -30.96 6.32
N ALA A 204 -19.72 -30.78 7.16
CA ALA A 204 -18.40 -30.36 6.71
C ALA A 204 -17.76 -31.45 5.83
N ASP A 205 -17.81 -32.72 6.23
CA ASP A 205 -17.28 -33.86 5.47
C ASP A 205 -17.94 -33.99 4.07
N PHE A 206 -19.23 -33.65 3.92
CA PHE A 206 -19.88 -33.58 2.61
C PHE A 206 -19.26 -32.53 1.67
N LEU A 207 -18.67 -31.48 2.23
CA LEU A 207 -17.94 -30.45 1.49
C LEU A 207 -16.44 -30.79 1.36
N ASP A 208 -16.01 -31.95 1.83
CA ASP A 208 -14.61 -32.26 2.14
C ASP A 208 -13.99 -31.14 3.00
N TRP A 209 -14.70 -30.58 3.97
CA TRP A 209 -14.20 -29.55 4.87
C TRP A 209 -13.89 -30.13 6.26
N ARG A 210 -12.72 -29.80 6.83
CA ARG A 210 -12.36 -30.21 8.19
C ARG A 210 -12.66 -29.09 9.17
N THR A 211 -13.70 -29.26 9.97
CA THR A 211 -14.08 -28.34 11.06
C THR A 211 -13.22 -28.52 12.31
N ASP A 212 -12.75 -27.43 12.90
CA ASP A 212 -12.07 -27.46 14.19
C ASP A 212 -13.10 -27.58 15.34
N ARG A 213 -13.07 -28.71 16.05
CA ARG A 213 -14.01 -29.01 17.14
C ARG A 213 -13.70 -28.26 18.43
N THR A 214 -12.52 -27.66 18.56
CA THR A 214 -12.14 -26.86 19.73
C THR A 214 -12.81 -25.48 19.70
N LEU A 215 -13.26 -25.03 18.52
CA LEU A 215 -13.92 -23.75 18.36
C LEU A 215 -15.34 -23.75 18.93
N PRO A 216 -15.87 -22.60 19.39
CA PRO A 216 -17.28 -22.46 19.72
C PRO A 216 -18.19 -22.86 18.55
N VAL A 217 -19.37 -23.42 18.85
CA VAL A 217 -20.32 -23.93 17.83
C VAL A 217 -20.68 -22.87 16.78
N TYR A 218 -20.83 -21.61 17.17
CA TYR A 218 -21.09 -20.52 16.23
C TYR A 218 -19.96 -20.32 15.22
N SER A 219 -18.70 -20.39 15.67
CA SER A 219 -17.52 -20.32 14.79
C SER A 219 -17.49 -21.51 13.83
N GLN A 220 -17.72 -22.74 14.33
CA GLN A 220 -17.81 -23.94 13.49
C GLN A 220 -18.86 -23.81 12.38
N ARG A 221 -20.05 -23.27 12.69
CA ARG A 221 -21.08 -22.99 11.67
C ARG A 221 -20.61 -22.00 10.62
N ASN A 222 -19.94 -20.93 11.03
CA ASN A 222 -19.38 -19.96 10.11
C ASN A 222 -18.28 -20.57 9.23
N GLU A 223 -17.53 -21.57 9.72
CA GLU A 223 -16.59 -22.32 8.88
C GLU A 223 -17.31 -23.09 7.77
N VAL A 224 -18.30 -23.90 8.12
CA VAL A 224 -19.06 -24.69 7.14
C VAL A 224 -19.78 -23.78 6.14
N ARG A 225 -20.30 -22.63 6.59
CA ARG A 225 -20.92 -21.63 5.71
C ARG A 225 -19.92 -20.95 4.77
N ALA A 226 -18.71 -20.67 5.23
CA ALA A 226 -17.69 -19.97 4.44
C ALA A 226 -17.00 -20.90 3.44
N ALA A 227 -16.95 -22.21 3.71
CA ALA A 227 -16.22 -23.19 2.90
C ALA A 227 -16.53 -23.12 1.38
N PRO A 228 -17.81 -23.05 0.92
CA PRO A 228 -18.10 -22.97 -0.52
C PRO A 228 -17.52 -21.73 -1.22
N VAL A 229 -17.51 -20.58 -0.53
CA VAL A 229 -16.94 -19.34 -1.07
C VAL A 229 -15.42 -19.47 -1.17
N LEU A 230 -14.77 -20.01 -0.13
CA LEU A 230 -13.33 -20.25 -0.12
C LEU A 230 -12.89 -21.19 -1.25
N TYR A 231 -13.64 -22.28 -1.48
CA TYR A 231 -13.37 -23.21 -2.59
C TYR A 231 -13.48 -22.57 -3.96
N ARG A 232 -14.42 -21.63 -4.17
CA ARG A 232 -14.55 -20.89 -5.45
C ARG A 232 -13.38 -19.93 -5.72
N THR A 233 -12.66 -19.53 -4.68
CA THR A 233 -11.54 -18.60 -4.76
C THR A 233 -10.18 -19.28 -4.55
N VAL A 234 -10.12 -20.61 -4.62
CA VAL A 234 -8.88 -21.41 -4.57
C VAL A 234 -7.88 -20.91 -5.61
N GLY A 235 -6.60 -20.82 -5.21
CA GLY A 235 -5.53 -20.29 -6.06
C GLY A 235 -5.46 -18.77 -6.19
N THR A 236 -6.39 -18.01 -5.59
CA THR A 236 -6.28 -16.54 -5.57
C THR A 236 -5.47 -16.05 -4.36
N VAL A 237 -4.71 -14.96 -4.54
CA VAL A 237 -3.93 -14.30 -3.48
C VAL A 237 -4.77 -13.95 -2.23
N PRO A 238 -5.98 -13.36 -2.36
CA PRO A 238 -6.82 -13.08 -1.20
C PRO A 238 -7.25 -14.34 -0.43
N ASN A 239 -7.52 -15.44 -1.13
CA ASN A 239 -7.94 -16.68 -0.49
C ASN A 239 -6.78 -17.35 0.25
N LEU A 240 -5.58 -17.40 -0.35
CA LEU A 240 -4.38 -17.93 0.32
C LEU A 240 -4.09 -17.17 1.61
N ARG A 241 -4.20 -15.84 1.59
CA ARG A 241 -4.11 -14.99 2.78
C ARG A 241 -5.16 -15.36 3.82
N THR A 242 -6.42 -15.41 3.41
CA THR A 242 -7.54 -15.75 4.29
C THR A 242 -7.36 -17.10 4.97
N ILE A 243 -6.88 -18.12 4.24
CA ILE A 243 -6.66 -19.47 4.76
C ILE A 243 -5.52 -19.47 5.77
N VAL A 244 -4.37 -18.89 5.44
CA VAL A 244 -3.24 -18.87 6.38
C VAL A 244 -3.60 -18.08 7.64
N THR A 245 -4.18 -16.89 7.51
CA THR A 245 -4.62 -16.09 8.65
C THR A 245 -5.68 -16.81 9.49
N ARG A 246 -6.61 -17.55 8.87
CA ARG A 246 -7.61 -18.33 9.61
C ARG A 246 -7.00 -19.47 10.42
N TYR A 247 -6.13 -20.28 9.83
CA TYR A 247 -5.61 -21.49 10.47
C TYR A 247 -4.46 -21.23 11.44
N THR A 248 -3.74 -20.11 11.24
CA THR A 248 -2.55 -19.80 12.04
C THR A 248 -2.69 -18.53 12.86
N GLY A 249 -3.66 -17.67 12.56
CA GLY A 249 -3.74 -16.31 13.11
C GLY A 249 -2.74 -15.33 12.49
N TRP A 250 -1.98 -15.76 11.47
CA TRP A 250 -0.84 -15.00 10.98
C TRP A 250 -1.09 -14.25 9.69
N GLN A 251 -0.35 -13.16 9.51
CA GLN A 251 -0.36 -12.42 8.27
C GLN A 251 0.75 -12.87 7.33
N ILE A 252 0.42 -12.94 6.05
CA ILE A 252 1.34 -13.31 4.99
C ILE A 252 1.45 -12.22 3.94
N ARG A 253 2.64 -12.02 3.39
CA ARG A 253 2.82 -11.30 2.13
C ARG A 253 3.08 -12.32 1.03
N ILE A 254 2.41 -12.17 -0.11
CA ILE A 254 2.48 -13.13 -1.21
C ILE A 254 3.17 -12.47 -2.39
N ALA A 255 4.21 -13.10 -2.92
CA ALA A 255 4.91 -12.68 -4.14
C ALA A 255 4.71 -13.69 -5.26
N GLU A 256 4.25 -13.24 -6.43
CA GLU A 256 4.14 -14.06 -7.64
C GLU A 256 5.43 -13.97 -8.45
N TYR A 257 6.25 -15.02 -8.44
CA TYR A 257 7.56 -15.01 -9.12
C TYR A 257 7.45 -14.97 -10.65
N ALA A 258 6.30 -15.34 -11.22
CA ALA A 258 6.00 -15.15 -12.64
C ALA A 258 6.14 -13.67 -13.08
N GLN A 259 5.82 -12.71 -12.20
CA GLN A 259 5.97 -11.29 -12.50
C GLN A 259 7.44 -10.88 -12.60
N HIS A 260 8.31 -11.45 -11.77
CA HIS A 260 9.76 -11.23 -11.83
C HIS A 260 10.34 -11.74 -13.16
N ILE A 261 9.91 -12.92 -13.61
CA ILE A 261 10.34 -13.50 -14.89
C ILE A 261 9.92 -12.64 -16.08
N ASN A 262 8.65 -12.22 -16.13
CA ASN A 262 8.14 -11.41 -17.24
C ASN A 262 8.83 -10.04 -17.35
N ARG A 263 9.51 -9.60 -16.28
CA ARG A 263 10.14 -8.28 -16.17
C ARG A 263 11.66 -8.33 -16.05
N SER A 264 12.28 -9.52 -16.15
CA SER A 264 13.73 -9.71 -15.95
C SER A 264 14.61 -8.89 -16.89
N ASN A 265 14.07 -8.49 -18.05
CA ASN A 265 14.76 -7.69 -19.07
C ASN A 265 14.39 -6.20 -19.03
N GLN A 266 13.55 -5.76 -18.09
CA GLN A 266 13.26 -4.33 -17.90
C GLN A 266 14.38 -3.69 -17.09
N PRO A 267 14.85 -2.47 -17.41
CA PRO A 267 15.85 -1.79 -16.58
C PRO A 267 15.27 -1.49 -15.19
N ALA A 268 16.17 -1.40 -14.19
CA ALA A 268 15.77 -1.02 -12.83
C ALA A 268 15.11 0.37 -12.86
N GLN A 269 13.97 0.49 -12.20
CA GLN A 269 13.21 1.74 -12.16
C GLN A 269 13.70 2.63 -11.03
N SER A 270 14.46 3.67 -11.37
CA SER A 270 14.92 4.66 -10.40
C SER A 270 13.87 5.77 -10.22
N ASN A 271 12.96 5.59 -9.26
CA ASN A 271 11.92 6.55 -8.93
C ASN A 271 12.52 7.81 -8.27
N LEU A 272 11.74 8.88 -8.17
CA LEU A 272 12.17 10.14 -7.56
C LEU A 272 11.81 10.15 -6.06
N PHE A 273 12.80 10.46 -5.22
CA PHE A 273 12.69 10.52 -3.77
C PHE A 273 13.28 11.81 -3.20
N ALA A 274 12.96 12.12 -1.95
CA ALA A 274 13.40 13.32 -1.25
C ALA A 274 13.80 13.06 0.21
N LEU A 275 14.93 13.64 0.60
CA LEU A 275 15.43 13.72 1.98
C LEU A 275 15.46 15.18 2.46
N ARG A 276 15.39 15.35 3.78
CA ARG A 276 15.47 16.61 4.52
C ARG A 276 16.63 16.56 5.50
N GLU A 277 17.49 17.57 5.46
CA GLU A 277 18.54 17.77 6.46
C GLU A 277 17.93 18.22 7.80
N THR A 278 18.36 17.58 8.88
CA THR A 278 18.02 17.92 10.27
C THR A 278 19.30 18.00 11.11
N ALA A 279 19.19 18.42 12.38
CA ALA A 279 20.32 18.42 13.30
C ALA A 279 20.88 17.02 13.59
N GLY A 280 20.06 15.97 13.45
CA GLY A 280 20.44 14.57 13.71
C GLY A 280 20.85 13.79 12.46
N GLY A 281 20.95 14.44 11.29
CA GLY A 281 21.23 13.78 10.01
C GLY A 281 20.10 13.96 8.99
N TRP A 282 20.00 13.03 8.04
CA TRP A 282 19.01 13.06 6.97
C TRP A 282 17.82 12.18 7.29
N LEU A 283 16.62 12.73 7.09
CA LEU A 283 15.35 12.01 7.25
C LEU A 283 14.53 12.13 5.98
N ALA A 284 13.55 11.25 5.78
CA ALA A 284 12.56 11.39 4.73
C ALA A 284 11.89 12.78 4.77
N ALA A 285 11.83 13.46 3.62
CA ALA A 285 11.45 14.88 3.56
C ALA A 285 10.05 15.19 4.12
N ASP A 286 9.13 14.25 3.97
CA ASP A 286 7.74 14.33 4.40
C ASP A 286 7.47 13.55 5.69
N ASP A 287 8.46 12.90 6.31
CA ASP A 287 8.25 12.24 7.61
C ASP A 287 8.00 13.30 8.71
N ALA A 288 6.96 13.06 9.51
CA ALA A 288 6.55 13.88 10.64
C ALA A 288 6.97 13.29 12.00
N ALA A 289 7.50 12.07 12.05
CA ALA A 289 7.80 11.37 13.30
C ALA A 289 8.76 12.17 14.21
N ASP A 290 9.83 12.74 13.65
CA ASP A 290 10.77 13.60 14.38
C ASP A 290 10.10 14.85 14.95
N LEU A 291 9.27 15.53 14.15
CA LEU A 291 8.56 16.75 14.54
C LEU A 291 7.49 16.51 15.62
N LEU A 292 6.96 15.29 15.69
CA LEU A 292 6.01 14.85 16.72
C LEU A 292 6.68 14.21 17.94
N GLY A 293 8.01 14.04 17.92
CA GLY A 293 8.79 13.48 19.02
C GLY A 293 8.82 11.96 19.10
N PHE A 294 8.62 11.26 17.97
CA PHE A 294 8.69 9.80 17.83
C PHE A 294 9.96 9.29 17.11
N ALA A 295 10.98 10.14 16.96
CA ALA A 295 12.27 9.72 16.39
C ALA A 295 12.99 8.71 17.32
N PRO A 296 13.86 7.82 16.77
CA PRO A 296 14.66 6.89 17.57
C PRO A 296 15.38 7.59 18.74
N PRO A 297 15.35 6.98 19.95
CA PRO A 297 14.83 5.65 20.28
C PRO A 297 13.32 5.58 20.56
N ASN A 298 12.56 6.67 20.43
CA ASN A 298 11.15 6.75 20.86
C ASN A 298 10.14 6.29 19.79
N THR A 299 10.42 5.17 19.12
CA THR A 299 9.56 4.61 18.08
C THR A 299 8.49 3.68 18.64
N GLY A 300 8.57 3.30 19.92
CA GLY A 300 7.56 2.50 20.59
C GLY A 300 7.65 0.99 20.44
N ALA A 301 8.66 0.48 19.74
CA ALA A 301 8.81 -0.95 19.44
C ALA A 301 8.51 -1.85 20.66
N GLY A 302 7.42 -2.62 20.59
CA GLY A 302 7.01 -3.57 21.63
C GLY A 302 6.07 -3.00 22.73
N LEU A 303 5.65 -1.74 22.64
CA LEU A 303 4.75 -1.10 23.60
C LEU A 303 3.35 -0.89 23.01
N ALA A 304 2.30 -1.05 23.81
CA ALA A 304 0.93 -0.70 23.41
C ALA A 304 0.70 0.83 23.34
N THR A 305 1.54 1.60 24.05
CA THR A 305 1.43 3.05 24.20
C THR A 305 2.78 3.72 23.98
N VAL A 306 2.79 4.80 23.21
CA VAL A 306 4.00 5.58 22.88
C VAL A 306 3.69 7.06 23.08
N THR A 307 4.55 7.78 23.81
CA THR A 307 4.38 9.22 24.07
C THR A 307 5.51 10.00 23.43
N GLY A 308 5.17 10.97 22.58
CA GLY A 308 6.14 11.84 21.91
C GLY A 308 6.94 12.68 22.92
N THR A 309 8.20 12.96 22.60
CA THR A 309 9.11 13.74 23.45
C THR A 309 8.94 15.26 23.30
N LEU A 310 8.36 15.71 22.19
CA LEU A 310 8.19 17.13 21.85
C LEU A 310 6.81 17.66 22.28
N THR A 311 6.79 18.94 22.65
CA THR A 311 5.58 19.69 23.02
C THR A 311 5.15 20.59 21.86
N GLN A 312 3.84 20.78 21.68
CA GLN A 312 3.27 21.76 20.76
C GLN A 312 3.88 23.17 20.95
N PRO A 313 3.85 24.04 19.93
CA PRO A 313 3.30 23.83 18.58
C PRO A 313 4.21 22.97 17.68
N PHE A 314 3.61 22.18 16.80
CA PHE A 314 4.32 21.35 15.83
C PHE A 314 4.44 22.05 14.47
N ALA A 315 5.66 22.08 13.92
CA ALA A 315 5.95 22.75 12.65
C ALA A 315 5.68 21.86 11.43
N LEU A 316 4.42 21.44 11.26
CA LEU A 316 4.01 20.52 10.19
C LEU A 316 3.80 21.25 8.86
N ARG A 317 3.87 20.50 7.76
CA ARG A 317 3.58 20.96 6.40
C ARG A 317 2.49 20.08 5.77
N PRO A 318 1.64 20.62 4.88
CA PRO A 318 0.73 19.78 4.11
C PRO A 318 1.54 18.74 3.34
N GLY A 319 1.06 17.50 3.24
CA GLY A 319 1.76 16.42 2.56
C GLY A 319 2.62 15.56 3.49
N MET A 320 2.98 16.04 4.69
CA MET A 320 3.72 15.25 5.68
C MET A 320 2.95 14.01 6.12
N GLU A 321 3.69 12.98 6.53
CA GLU A 321 3.19 11.64 6.81
C GLU A 321 3.71 11.14 8.16
N LEU A 322 2.85 10.43 8.88
CA LEU A 322 3.23 9.60 10.03
C LEU A 322 2.87 8.17 9.65
N THR A 323 3.82 7.23 9.73
CA THR A 323 3.55 5.81 9.46
C THR A 323 3.65 5.01 10.75
N VAL A 324 2.70 4.12 10.99
CA VAL A 324 2.66 3.25 12.17
C VAL A 324 2.32 1.82 11.78
N SER A 325 2.84 0.87 12.54
CA SER A 325 2.46 -0.54 12.49
C SER A 325 1.91 -0.96 13.85
N THR A 326 0.85 -1.76 13.84
CA THR A 326 0.24 -2.38 15.04
C THR A 326 0.25 -3.90 14.88
N ASP A 327 0.13 -4.65 15.98
CA ASP A 327 0.25 -6.12 15.97
C ASP A 327 -0.46 -6.81 14.78
N GLY A 328 0.35 -7.45 13.93
CA GLY A 328 -0.11 -8.24 12.80
C GLY A 328 -0.57 -7.42 11.58
N GLU A 329 -0.70 -6.10 11.67
CA GLU A 329 -1.09 -5.24 10.53
C GLU A 329 0.14 -4.63 9.85
N GLY A 330 0.07 -4.48 8.52
CA GLY A 330 1.09 -3.79 7.75
C GLY A 330 1.20 -2.30 8.12
N PRO A 331 2.29 -1.61 7.74
CA PRO A 331 2.45 -0.19 8.01
C PRO A 331 1.31 0.62 7.37
N VAL A 332 0.62 1.40 8.19
CA VAL A 332 -0.44 2.33 7.78
C VAL A 332 0.09 3.75 7.91
N THR A 333 -0.16 4.56 6.89
CA THR A 333 0.31 5.96 6.84
C THR A 333 -0.86 6.92 6.95
N ALA A 334 -0.78 7.86 7.88
CA ALA A 334 -1.63 9.03 7.94
C ALA A 334 -0.92 10.23 7.31
N ARG A 335 -1.65 11.03 6.54
CA ARG A 335 -1.11 12.19 5.81
C ARG A 335 -1.77 13.48 6.26
N PHE A 336 -0.96 14.46 6.66
CA PHE A 336 -1.43 15.77 7.07
C PHE A 336 -1.79 16.65 5.87
N THR A 337 -2.91 17.32 5.97
CA THR A 337 -3.47 18.23 4.98
C THR A 337 -3.61 19.61 5.59
N ARG A 338 -3.77 20.64 4.75
CA ARG A 338 -3.93 22.02 5.22
C ARG A 338 -5.11 22.19 6.18
N ASP A 339 -6.18 21.42 5.98
CA ASP A 339 -7.42 21.53 6.74
C ASP A 339 -7.36 20.80 8.10
N ASP A 340 -6.25 20.12 8.40
CA ASP A 340 -6.09 19.40 9.66
C ASP A 340 -5.82 20.30 10.87
N ALA A 341 -5.41 21.57 10.64
CA ALA A 341 -5.16 22.56 11.69
C ALA A 341 -5.43 23.99 11.17
N LEU A 342 -5.78 24.92 12.07
CA LEU A 342 -5.93 26.34 11.72
C LEU A 342 -4.64 26.96 11.18
N ASN A 343 -3.51 26.57 11.78
CA ASN A 343 -2.17 26.87 11.31
C ASN A 343 -1.30 25.62 11.40
N LEU A 344 -1.18 24.89 10.29
CA LEU A 344 -0.45 23.62 10.27
C LEU A 344 1.04 23.77 10.62
N SER A 345 1.66 24.92 10.31
CA SER A 345 3.04 25.23 10.71
C SER A 345 3.22 25.55 12.19
N ALA A 346 2.12 25.63 12.95
CA ALA A 346 2.11 25.78 14.39
C ALA A 346 0.97 24.94 15.01
N ALA A 347 0.83 23.69 14.55
CA ALA A 347 -0.29 22.83 14.90
C ALA A 347 -0.28 22.48 16.39
N THR A 348 -1.44 22.52 17.03
CA THR A 348 -1.60 22.09 18.42
C THR A 348 -1.68 20.56 18.51
N ALA A 349 -1.37 20.01 19.68
CA ALA A 349 -1.51 18.58 19.93
C ALA A 349 -2.96 18.09 19.77
N GLY A 350 -3.94 18.94 20.10
CA GLY A 350 -5.36 18.65 19.89
C GLY A 350 -5.75 18.52 18.42
N GLU A 351 -5.26 19.44 17.57
CA GLU A 351 -5.48 19.39 16.12
C GLU A 351 -4.82 18.16 15.50
N VAL A 352 -3.56 17.88 15.86
CA VAL A 352 -2.84 16.69 15.38
C VAL A 352 -3.54 15.41 15.80
N ALA A 353 -3.94 15.28 17.08
CA ALA A 353 -4.67 14.11 17.57
C ALA A 353 -6.00 13.91 16.82
N ALA A 354 -6.75 14.98 16.57
CA ALA A 354 -7.99 14.92 15.81
C ALA A 354 -7.75 14.49 14.36
N ALA A 355 -6.68 14.96 13.71
CA ALA A 355 -6.31 14.56 12.36
C ALA A 355 -5.94 13.08 12.28
N LEU A 356 -5.13 12.59 13.22
CA LEU A 356 -4.74 11.19 13.29
C LEU A 356 -5.93 10.26 13.57
N ASN A 357 -6.83 10.62 14.49
CA ASN A 357 -8.02 9.82 14.81
C ASN A 357 -9.04 9.74 13.67
N ARG A 358 -9.02 10.66 12.70
CA ARG A 358 -9.81 10.53 11.46
C ARG A 358 -9.23 9.47 10.51
N GLN A 359 -7.90 9.32 10.51
CA GLN A 359 -7.17 8.54 9.52
C GLN A 359 -6.76 7.15 10.02
N TYR A 360 -6.54 6.97 11.31
CA TYR A 360 -6.30 5.66 11.92
C TYR A 360 -7.59 5.07 12.49
N ARG A 361 -7.69 3.74 12.44
CA ARG A 361 -8.80 2.99 13.04
C ARG A 361 -8.37 2.13 14.22
N ASP A 362 -7.12 1.69 14.23
CA ASP A 362 -6.62 0.67 15.16
C ASP A 362 -5.78 1.27 16.31
N LEU A 363 -5.72 2.59 16.39
CA LEU A 363 -5.10 3.33 17.49
C LEU A 363 -5.89 4.60 17.80
N THR A 364 -5.69 5.10 19.02
CA THR A 364 -6.18 6.40 19.49
C THR A 364 -5.01 7.35 19.73
N ALA A 365 -5.03 8.51 19.10
CA ALA A 365 -4.14 9.63 19.38
C ALA A 365 -4.77 10.55 20.44
N THR A 366 -3.99 10.88 21.47
CA THR A 366 -4.42 11.72 22.61
C THR A 366 -3.48 12.90 22.79
N ALA A 367 -4.04 14.11 22.91
CA ALA A 367 -3.30 15.29 23.33
C ALA A 367 -3.18 15.33 24.86
N LEU A 368 -1.96 15.29 25.38
CA LEU A 368 -1.71 15.36 26.82
C LEU A 368 -1.76 16.82 27.32
N PRO A 369 -2.09 17.07 28.60
CA PRO A 369 -2.05 18.41 29.20
C PRO A 369 -0.67 19.09 29.11
N SER A 370 0.39 18.30 28.95
CA SER A 370 1.76 18.77 28.71
C SER A 370 1.98 19.33 27.30
N GLY A 371 0.98 19.27 26.41
CA GLY A 371 1.10 19.66 25.01
C GLY A 371 1.80 18.61 24.14
N ARG A 372 2.04 17.39 24.65
CA ARG A 372 2.63 16.27 23.90
C ARG A 372 1.55 15.38 23.30
N LEU A 373 1.93 14.59 22.30
CA LEU A 373 1.07 13.61 21.66
C LEU A 373 1.33 12.21 22.23
N ARG A 374 0.28 11.45 22.52
CA ARG A 374 0.35 10.03 22.89
C ARG A 374 -0.44 9.20 21.89
N LEU A 375 0.12 8.06 21.48
CA LEU A 375 -0.54 7.07 20.63
C LEU A 375 -0.77 5.80 21.45
N ASP A 376 -2.01 5.32 21.46
CA ASP A 376 -2.45 4.12 22.18
C ASP A 376 -3.07 3.14 21.18
N ALA A 377 -2.48 1.96 20.99
CA ALA A 377 -3.06 0.92 20.14
C ALA A 377 -4.34 0.34 20.77
N HIS A 378 -5.35 -0.03 19.96
CA HIS A 378 -6.58 -0.67 20.47
C HIS A 378 -6.36 -2.12 20.92
N GLY A 379 -5.21 -2.70 20.59
CA GLY A 379 -4.73 -4.00 21.07
C GLY A 379 -3.30 -4.24 20.58
N GLY A 380 -2.52 -5.00 21.36
CA GLY A 380 -1.17 -5.39 20.96
C GLY A 380 -0.10 -4.31 21.13
N THR A 381 0.97 -4.39 20.35
CA THR A 381 2.06 -3.41 20.30
C THR A 381 1.91 -2.42 19.15
N LEU A 382 2.56 -1.26 19.29
CA LEU A 382 2.61 -0.16 18.35
C LEU A 382 4.07 0.11 18.00
N ARG A 383 4.35 0.40 16.72
CA ARG A 383 5.64 0.91 16.29
C ARG A 383 5.42 2.06 15.31
N VAL A 384 6.09 3.18 15.56
CA VAL A 384 6.22 4.28 14.61
C VAL A 384 7.32 3.92 13.62
N GLU A 385 6.96 3.85 12.35
CA GLU A 385 7.88 3.52 11.27
C GLU A 385 8.51 4.79 10.71
N ALA A 386 9.84 4.85 10.74
CA ALA A 386 10.59 5.91 10.08
C ALA A 386 10.77 5.56 8.61
N ALA A 387 10.32 6.44 7.71
CA ALA A 387 10.62 6.27 6.31
C ALA A 387 12.09 6.64 6.05
N GLU A 388 12.83 5.81 5.34
CA GLU A 388 14.21 6.15 4.98
C GLU A 388 14.27 7.28 3.94
N SER A 389 13.30 7.36 3.02
CA SER A 389 13.16 8.48 2.07
C SER A 389 11.70 8.69 1.63
N SER A 390 11.33 9.92 1.31
CA SER A 390 9.97 10.28 0.88
C SER A 390 9.79 10.11 -0.62
N LEU A 391 8.75 9.40 -1.03
CA LEU A 391 8.42 9.23 -2.45
C LEU A 391 7.90 10.54 -3.04
N VAL A 392 8.49 10.97 -4.16
CA VAL A 392 8.06 12.17 -4.89
C VAL A 392 7.30 11.81 -6.16
N SER A 393 7.81 10.87 -6.97
CA SER A 393 7.16 10.47 -8.23
C SER A 393 7.51 9.03 -8.65
N LEU A 394 6.54 8.38 -9.29
CA LEU A 394 6.65 7.06 -9.93
C LEU A 394 6.62 7.15 -11.47
N ASP A 395 6.71 8.33 -12.07
CA ASP A 395 6.47 8.51 -13.52
C ASP A 395 7.53 7.77 -14.36
N GLY A 396 7.10 6.69 -15.05
CA GLY A 396 7.80 5.95 -16.12
C GLY A 396 9.31 5.75 -15.97
N ALA A 397 9.81 5.60 -14.74
CA ALA A 397 11.17 5.93 -14.31
C ALA A 397 12.31 5.59 -15.29
N PRO A 398 12.91 6.59 -15.99
CA PRO A 398 14.21 6.46 -16.59
C PRO A 398 15.29 6.84 -15.59
N ARG A 399 16.48 6.32 -15.88
CA ARG A 399 17.76 6.80 -15.34
C ARG A 399 18.02 8.23 -15.83
N GLY A 400 18.74 9.04 -15.04
CA GLY A 400 19.26 10.34 -15.49
C GLY A 400 19.10 11.47 -14.48
N ARG A 401 19.86 12.55 -14.72
CA ARG A 401 19.99 13.74 -13.88
C ARG A 401 18.65 14.44 -13.65
N LEU A 402 18.50 15.00 -12.45
CA LEU A 402 17.41 15.90 -12.10
C LEU A 402 17.90 17.35 -12.22
N SER A 403 17.01 18.25 -12.64
CA SER A 403 17.32 19.67 -12.65
C SER A 403 16.22 20.45 -11.94
N VAL A 404 16.61 21.37 -11.06
CA VAL A 404 15.67 22.12 -10.22
C VAL A 404 15.80 23.60 -10.48
N VAL A 405 14.66 24.27 -10.63
CA VAL A 405 14.59 25.73 -10.65
C VAL A 405 13.71 26.19 -9.49
N ALA A 406 14.29 26.96 -8.58
CA ALA A 406 13.57 27.58 -7.48
C ALA A 406 12.92 28.90 -7.93
N ASP A 407 11.66 29.07 -7.56
CA ASP A 407 10.93 30.30 -7.74
C ASP A 407 11.13 31.24 -6.53
N PRO A 408 11.02 32.57 -6.70
CA PRO A 408 11.17 33.53 -5.60
C PRO A 408 10.18 33.38 -4.43
N ALA A 409 9.05 32.68 -4.65
CA ALA A 409 7.98 32.50 -3.67
C ALA A 409 8.13 31.26 -2.78
N GLY A 410 9.30 30.60 -2.77
CA GLY A 410 9.55 29.38 -2.00
C GLY A 410 8.93 28.11 -2.61
N SER A 411 8.50 28.17 -3.86
CA SER A 411 8.20 27.02 -4.71
C SER A 411 9.41 26.64 -5.55
N PHE A 412 9.40 25.44 -6.11
CA PHE A 412 10.39 25.03 -7.10
C PHE A 412 9.79 24.04 -8.08
N ARG A 413 10.48 23.82 -9.19
CA ARG A 413 10.10 22.88 -10.24
C ARG A 413 11.23 21.92 -10.48
N VAL A 414 10.90 20.63 -10.54
CA VAL A 414 11.83 19.57 -10.88
C VAL A 414 11.60 19.19 -12.33
N PHE A 415 12.62 19.35 -13.16
CA PHE A 415 12.68 18.86 -14.53
C PHE A 415 13.39 17.52 -14.54
N HIS A 416 12.77 16.52 -15.16
CA HIS A 416 13.30 15.18 -15.21
C HIS A 416 12.83 14.45 -16.46
N THR A 417 13.62 13.48 -16.92
CA THR A 417 13.18 12.59 -17.98
C THR A 417 12.18 11.56 -17.45
N VAL A 418 11.25 11.14 -18.31
CA VAL A 418 10.37 9.98 -18.18
C VAL A 418 10.60 9.07 -19.40
N ALA A 419 10.72 7.75 -19.20
CA ALA A 419 10.71 6.79 -20.31
C ALA A 419 9.27 6.36 -20.52
N ASP A 420 8.80 6.44 -21.76
CA ASP A 420 7.53 5.84 -22.15
C ASP A 420 7.78 4.41 -22.68
N PRO A 421 7.48 3.37 -21.89
CA PRO A 421 7.69 1.98 -22.31
C PRO A 421 6.67 1.52 -23.36
N LEU A 422 5.53 2.22 -23.54
CA LEU A 422 4.46 1.85 -24.47
C LEU A 422 4.44 2.70 -25.74
N GLY A 423 4.97 3.92 -25.69
CA GLY A 423 5.06 4.84 -26.81
C GLY A 423 5.52 4.21 -28.13
N PRO A 424 6.53 3.32 -28.13
CA PRO A 424 6.93 2.67 -29.37
C PRO A 424 5.97 1.60 -29.91
N ALA A 425 5.15 0.99 -29.06
CA ALA A 425 4.09 0.08 -29.47
C ALA A 425 2.90 0.85 -30.09
N ASP A 426 2.56 2.00 -29.50
CA ASP A 426 1.51 2.89 -29.99
C ASP A 426 1.89 3.55 -31.32
N ASP A 427 3.14 4.02 -31.46
CA ASP A 427 3.68 4.53 -32.73
C ASP A 427 3.66 3.46 -33.83
N ARG A 428 3.94 2.20 -33.47
CA ARG A 428 3.92 1.07 -34.40
C ARG A 428 2.49 0.72 -34.81
N ALA A 429 1.54 0.76 -33.88
CA ALA A 429 0.12 0.57 -34.15
C ALA A 429 -0.41 1.70 -35.05
N ALA A 430 -0.04 2.95 -34.78
CA ALA A 430 -0.39 4.11 -35.59
C ALA A 430 0.19 4.02 -37.01
N ARG A 431 1.48 3.67 -37.17
CA ARG A 431 2.11 3.49 -38.49
C ARG A 431 1.46 2.37 -39.30
N ARG A 432 1.07 1.26 -38.66
CA ARG A 432 0.36 0.15 -39.32
C ARG A 432 -1.06 0.53 -39.73
N ALA A 433 -1.77 1.31 -38.91
CA ALA A 433 -3.09 1.84 -39.23
C ALA A 433 -3.04 2.79 -40.45
N VAL A 434 -2.03 3.68 -40.50
CA VAL A 434 -1.79 4.56 -41.66
C VAL A 434 -1.41 3.74 -42.90
N ALA A 435 -0.72 2.62 -42.75
CA ALA A 435 -0.38 1.70 -43.85
C ALA A 435 -1.52 0.73 -44.24
N GLY A 436 -2.71 0.82 -43.62
CA GLY A 436 -3.86 -0.02 -43.93
C GLY A 436 -3.72 -1.50 -43.55
N MET A 437 -2.78 -1.85 -42.65
CA MET A 437 -2.53 -3.22 -42.24
C MET A 437 -3.41 -3.62 -41.05
N ALA A 438 -4.27 -4.62 -41.22
CA ALA A 438 -5.13 -5.14 -40.15
C ALA A 438 -4.32 -5.88 -39.06
N PHE A 439 -4.80 -5.82 -37.82
CA PHE A 439 -4.30 -6.69 -36.74
C PHE A 439 -4.51 -8.16 -37.14
N PRO A 440 -3.49 -9.03 -37.02
CA PRO A 440 -3.70 -10.46 -37.19
C PRO A 440 -4.75 -10.89 -36.16
N ARG A 441 -5.84 -11.51 -36.62
CA ARG A 441 -6.82 -12.14 -35.72
C ARG A 441 -6.08 -13.16 -34.86
N PRO A 442 -6.36 -13.24 -33.55
CA PRO A 442 -5.88 -14.36 -32.76
C PRO A 442 -6.39 -15.66 -33.39
N PRO A 443 -5.54 -16.70 -33.49
CA PRO A 443 -5.97 -17.97 -34.07
C PRO A 443 -7.15 -18.53 -33.27
N VAL A 444 -8.22 -18.90 -33.97
CA VAL A 444 -9.36 -19.61 -33.38
C VAL A 444 -8.93 -21.07 -33.20
N PRO A 445 -9.17 -21.71 -32.03
CA PRO A 445 -8.86 -23.12 -31.84
C PRO A 445 -9.55 -23.97 -32.91
N GLY A 446 -8.77 -24.63 -33.79
CA GLY A 446 -9.28 -25.57 -34.80
C GLY A 446 -8.93 -25.28 -36.26
N GLU A 447 -8.35 -24.13 -36.61
CA GLU A 447 -7.85 -23.90 -37.98
C GLU A 447 -6.45 -24.51 -38.17
N LEU A 448 -6.32 -25.47 -39.10
CA LEU A 448 -5.03 -25.96 -39.60
C LEU A 448 -4.32 -24.83 -40.35
N GLY A 449 -3.38 -24.16 -39.67
CA GLY A 449 -2.65 -23.01 -40.21
C GLY A 449 -1.87 -23.35 -41.48
N VAL A 450 -2.20 -22.68 -42.58
CA VAL A 450 -1.34 -22.60 -43.76
C VAL A 450 -0.15 -21.69 -43.40
N PRO A 451 1.11 -22.11 -43.66
CA PRO A 451 2.27 -21.28 -43.37
C PRO A 451 2.24 -20.01 -44.24
N VAL A 452 2.24 -18.84 -43.60
CA VAL A 452 2.33 -17.55 -44.27
C VAL A 452 3.74 -17.43 -44.87
N ALA A 453 3.86 -17.60 -46.18
CA ALA A 453 5.06 -17.27 -46.92
C ALA A 453 5.04 -15.78 -47.28
N SER A 454 5.86 -14.95 -46.61
CA SER A 454 6.47 -13.77 -47.23
C SER A 454 7.67 -13.26 -46.41
N PRO A 455 8.85 -13.13 -47.03
CA PRO A 455 10.05 -12.55 -46.46
C PRO A 455 10.08 -11.04 -46.75
N ASP A 456 9.50 -10.23 -45.86
CA ASP A 456 9.74 -8.77 -45.79
C ASP A 456 9.47 -8.26 -44.36
N ALA A 457 9.80 -9.10 -43.37
CA ALA A 457 9.78 -8.69 -41.98
C ALA A 457 10.95 -7.72 -41.75
N SER A 458 10.68 -6.43 -41.94
CA SER A 458 11.50 -5.36 -41.40
C SER A 458 11.96 -5.76 -39.98
N PRO A 459 13.26 -5.68 -39.68
CA PRO A 459 13.82 -6.14 -38.41
C PRO A 459 12.98 -5.57 -37.25
N TYR A 460 12.42 -6.46 -36.42
CA TYR A 460 11.84 -6.09 -35.12
C TYR A 460 12.96 -5.50 -34.26
N LEU A 461 13.25 -4.21 -34.45
CA LEU A 461 14.07 -3.45 -33.53
C LEU A 461 13.26 -3.31 -32.24
N PRO A 462 13.79 -3.69 -31.06
CA PRO A 462 13.25 -3.20 -29.81
C PRO A 462 13.34 -1.69 -29.91
N ALA A 463 12.19 -1.03 -29.91
CA ALA A 463 12.19 0.39 -30.06
C ALA A 463 12.69 0.99 -28.75
N GLU A 464 13.71 1.84 -28.83
CA GLU A 464 14.19 2.58 -27.67
C GLU A 464 12.99 3.31 -27.05
N PRO A 465 12.79 3.24 -25.72
CA PRO A 465 11.73 3.99 -25.07
C PRO A 465 11.90 5.46 -25.42
N LEU A 466 10.85 6.08 -25.94
CA LEU A 466 10.89 7.52 -26.22
C LEU A 466 11.10 8.25 -24.89
N GLN A 467 12.22 8.93 -24.75
CA GLN A 467 12.48 9.79 -23.61
C GLN A 467 11.72 11.10 -23.79
N ARG A 468 10.95 11.47 -22.77
CA ARG A 468 10.23 12.73 -22.70
C ARG A 468 10.65 13.49 -21.46
N ILE A 469 10.77 14.80 -21.59
CA ILE A 469 11.05 15.68 -20.46
C ILE A 469 9.73 16.03 -19.80
N HIS A 470 9.68 15.90 -18.48
CA HIS A 470 8.56 16.31 -17.66
C HIS A 470 9.02 17.37 -16.66
N HIS A 471 8.08 18.17 -16.18
CA HIS A 471 8.26 18.96 -14.96
C HIS A 471 7.23 18.61 -13.90
N LYS A 472 7.66 18.65 -12.65
CA LYS A 472 6.81 18.49 -11.47
C LYS A 472 7.01 19.67 -10.52
N PRO A 473 5.97 20.48 -10.26
CA PRO A 473 6.07 21.63 -9.35
C PRO A 473 5.93 21.17 -7.89
N TYR A 474 6.59 21.90 -6.99
CA TYR A 474 6.40 21.82 -5.55
C TYR A 474 6.05 23.20 -5.00
N ARG A 475 4.93 23.31 -4.29
CA ARG A 475 4.42 24.59 -3.77
C ARG A 475 3.55 24.39 -2.54
N GLY A 476 3.66 25.30 -1.57
CA GLY A 476 2.77 25.32 -0.41
C GLY A 476 2.85 24.05 0.45
N GLY A 477 3.97 23.32 0.38
CA GLY A 477 4.15 22.02 1.04
C GLY A 477 3.80 20.80 0.18
N ARG A 478 3.22 20.97 -1.01
CA ARG A 478 2.70 19.86 -1.82
C ARG A 478 3.40 19.73 -3.16
N TRP A 479 3.54 18.49 -3.61
CA TRP A 479 3.87 18.14 -4.98
C TRP A 479 2.64 18.25 -5.87
N GLY A 480 2.76 18.93 -7.01
CA GLY A 480 1.75 18.96 -8.05
C GLY A 480 1.89 17.80 -9.05
N ASP A 481 1.04 17.81 -10.06
CA ASP A 481 1.06 16.80 -11.12
C ASP A 481 2.30 16.94 -12.02
N SER A 482 2.69 15.81 -12.60
CA SER A 482 3.79 15.75 -13.57
C SER A 482 3.25 16.08 -14.95
N ALA A 483 3.82 17.10 -15.59
CA ALA A 483 3.40 17.56 -16.91
C ALA A 483 4.51 17.29 -17.94
N GLU A 484 4.11 16.75 -19.09
CA GLU A 484 4.99 16.48 -20.23
C GLU A 484 5.36 17.78 -20.96
N LEU A 485 6.61 17.88 -21.44
CA LEU A 485 7.15 19.02 -22.17
C LEU A 485 7.60 18.64 -23.59
N PHE A 486 8.89 18.31 -23.75
CA PHE A 486 9.53 18.06 -25.05
C PHE A 486 10.01 16.61 -25.15
N ALA A 487 10.13 16.11 -26.38
CA ALA A 487 10.88 14.88 -26.64
C ALA A 487 12.39 15.13 -26.45
N GLY A 488 13.08 14.17 -25.86
CA GLY A 488 14.52 14.25 -25.58
C GLY A 488 14.87 13.77 -24.17
N GLY A 489 16.18 13.72 -23.90
CA GLY A 489 16.74 13.27 -22.63
C GLY A 489 17.60 14.33 -21.95
N GLU A 490 17.93 14.09 -20.68
CA GLU A 490 18.88 14.89 -19.89
C GLU A 490 18.56 16.39 -19.80
N PRO A 491 17.45 16.77 -19.12
CA PRO A 491 17.09 18.17 -18.96
C PRO A 491 18.06 18.91 -18.01
N ALA A 492 18.41 20.13 -18.38
CA ALA A 492 19.11 21.09 -17.55
C ALA A 492 18.39 22.45 -17.62
N ALA A 493 17.90 22.91 -16.48
CA ALA A 493 17.13 24.13 -16.35
C ALA A 493 17.86 25.17 -15.50
N ALA A 494 17.71 26.44 -15.85
CA ALA A 494 18.24 27.57 -15.11
C ALA A 494 17.21 28.71 -15.04
N ALA A 495 17.19 29.38 -13.89
CA ALA A 495 16.44 30.62 -13.73
C ALA A 495 17.05 31.76 -14.55
N LEU A 496 16.21 32.48 -15.29
CA LEU A 496 16.52 33.71 -15.99
C LEU A 496 15.77 34.89 -15.35
N PRO A 497 16.34 36.10 -15.38
CA PRO A 497 15.65 37.28 -14.89
C PRO A 497 14.37 37.54 -15.70
N PRO A 498 13.35 38.15 -15.07
CA PRO A 498 12.13 38.56 -15.76
C PRO A 498 12.45 39.54 -16.89
N SER A 499 11.62 39.57 -17.94
CA SER A 499 11.80 40.48 -19.08
C SER A 499 11.50 41.94 -18.75
N GLY A 500 10.90 42.22 -17.59
CA GLY A 500 10.61 43.55 -17.10
C GLY A 500 10.17 43.54 -15.62
N PRO A 501 10.06 44.72 -14.98
CA PRO A 501 9.63 44.84 -13.59
C PRO A 501 8.22 44.27 -13.39
N GLY A 502 8.02 43.47 -12.34
CA GLY A 502 6.71 42.88 -12.00
C GLY A 502 6.28 41.69 -12.86
N LEU A 503 7.08 41.28 -13.86
CA LEU A 503 6.84 40.06 -14.64
C LEU A 503 7.41 38.82 -13.94
N PRO A 504 6.87 37.61 -14.23
CA PRO A 504 7.38 36.38 -13.65
C PRO A 504 8.82 36.09 -14.10
N GLN A 505 9.55 35.36 -13.24
CA GLN A 505 10.85 34.79 -13.56
C GLN A 505 10.74 33.91 -14.81
N ARG A 506 11.75 33.93 -15.69
CA ARG A 506 11.79 33.06 -16.87
C ARG A 506 12.66 31.84 -16.58
N ILE A 507 12.47 30.78 -17.35
CA ILE A 507 13.23 29.54 -17.21
C ILE A 507 13.90 29.25 -18.55
N LEU A 508 15.22 29.06 -18.54
CA LEU A 508 15.91 28.42 -19.67
C LEU A 508 15.90 26.92 -19.43
N LEU A 509 15.30 26.14 -20.32
CA LEU A 509 15.43 24.68 -20.34
C LEU A 509 16.29 24.29 -21.53
N SER A 510 17.31 23.50 -21.28
CA SER A 510 18.16 22.89 -22.29
C SER A 510 18.19 21.38 -22.12
N TRP A 511 18.37 20.64 -23.21
CA TRP A 511 18.43 19.18 -23.18
C TRP A 511 19.20 18.62 -24.36
N VAL A 512 19.58 17.35 -24.29
CA VAL A 512 20.28 16.66 -25.37
C VAL A 512 19.28 15.76 -26.10
N ASP A 513 19.11 15.99 -27.41
CA ASP A 513 18.45 15.01 -28.27
C ASP A 513 19.39 13.83 -28.53
N ARG A 514 18.90 12.61 -28.32
CA ARG A 514 19.63 11.33 -28.50
C ARG A 514 21.02 11.35 -27.82
N PRO A 515 21.09 11.47 -26.48
CA PRO A 515 22.34 11.59 -25.76
C PRO A 515 23.30 10.43 -26.04
N GLY A 516 24.59 10.74 -26.22
CA GLY A 516 25.64 9.75 -26.50
C GLY A 516 25.64 9.17 -27.91
N LEU A 517 24.66 9.49 -28.76
CA LEU A 517 24.56 8.95 -30.13
C LEU A 517 25.09 9.93 -31.19
N PRO A 518 25.54 9.42 -32.36
CA PRO A 518 25.94 10.28 -33.48
C PRO A 518 24.84 11.27 -33.88
N GLY A 519 25.23 12.53 -34.09
CA GLY A 519 24.30 13.59 -34.46
C GLY A 519 23.44 14.11 -33.29
N ALA A 520 23.79 13.81 -32.04
CA ALA A 520 23.21 14.44 -30.87
C ALA A 520 23.25 15.98 -30.98
N ARG A 521 22.20 16.65 -30.52
CA ARG A 521 22.12 18.12 -30.50
C ARG A 521 21.66 18.60 -29.15
N ILE A 522 22.26 19.70 -28.68
CA ILE A 522 21.76 20.39 -27.50
C ILE A 522 20.71 21.40 -27.96
N HIS A 523 19.48 21.22 -27.50
CA HIS A 523 18.36 22.13 -27.71
C HIS A 523 18.16 23.03 -26.50
N SER A 524 17.57 24.19 -26.72
CA SER A 524 17.18 25.13 -25.68
C SER A 524 15.84 25.79 -26.00
N ALA A 525 15.07 26.09 -24.95
CA ALA A 525 13.83 26.84 -25.00
C ALA A 525 13.72 27.74 -23.77
N ILE A 526 13.08 28.91 -23.91
CA ILE A 526 12.82 29.83 -22.82
C ILE A 526 11.34 29.76 -22.47
N GLY A 527 11.04 29.48 -21.21
CA GLY A 527 9.70 29.36 -20.66
C GLY A 527 9.35 30.53 -19.75
N THR A 528 8.09 30.96 -19.81
CA THR A 528 7.50 31.89 -18.85
C THR A 528 6.43 31.15 -18.04
N PRO A 529 6.65 30.87 -16.74
CA PRO A 529 5.66 30.24 -15.88
C PRO A 529 4.40 31.11 -15.81
N ARG A 530 3.23 30.47 -15.87
CA ARG A 530 1.96 31.17 -15.70
C ARG A 530 1.79 31.60 -14.25
N THR A 531 1.08 32.69 -14.04
CA THR A 531 0.72 33.12 -12.69
C THR A 531 -0.45 32.30 -12.16
N PRO A 532 -0.51 32.02 -10.86
CA PRO A 532 -1.62 31.30 -10.25
C PRO A 532 -2.88 32.15 -10.36
N THR A 533 -4.02 31.52 -10.58
CA THR A 533 -5.31 32.23 -10.72
C THR A 533 -6.25 31.88 -9.57
N PRO A 534 -7.15 32.80 -9.18
CA PRO A 534 -8.17 32.54 -8.17
C PRO A 534 -9.26 31.61 -8.70
N ALA A 535 -10.06 31.03 -7.81
CA ALA A 535 -11.33 30.42 -8.18
C ALA A 535 -12.29 31.53 -8.63
N VAL A 536 -12.89 31.37 -9.81
CA VAL A 536 -13.77 32.39 -10.40
C VAL A 536 -15.13 31.79 -10.72
N LEU A 537 -16.18 32.35 -10.13
CA LEU A 537 -17.58 32.07 -10.49
C LEU A 537 -18.12 33.25 -11.28
N THR A 538 -18.75 32.99 -12.43
CA THR A 538 -19.42 34.03 -13.23
C THR A 538 -20.88 33.66 -13.43
N GLY A 539 -21.78 34.55 -13.03
CA GLY A 539 -23.22 34.41 -13.25
C GLY A 539 -23.58 34.59 -14.73
N VAL A 540 -24.67 33.95 -15.18
CA VAL A 540 -25.13 34.07 -16.58
C VAL A 540 -26.18 35.18 -16.80
N ARG A 541 -26.56 35.90 -15.74
CA ARG A 541 -27.52 37.02 -15.81
C ARG A 541 -26.80 38.35 -15.64
N GLY A 542 -27.18 39.33 -16.44
CA GLY A 542 -26.75 40.72 -16.30
C GLY A 542 -27.76 41.58 -15.54
N THR A 543 -27.35 42.78 -15.15
CA THR A 543 -28.21 43.78 -14.52
C THR A 543 -29.38 44.21 -15.43
N PRO A 544 -30.58 44.51 -14.89
CA PRO A 544 -30.98 44.46 -13.48
C PRO A 544 -31.28 43.05 -12.96
N PHE A 545 -30.96 42.81 -11.68
CA PHE A 545 -31.14 41.49 -11.05
C PHE A 545 -32.50 41.39 -10.33
N PRO A 546 -33.31 40.33 -10.55
CA PRO A 546 -34.60 40.16 -9.88
C PRO A 546 -34.43 39.62 -8.45
N ILE A 547 -33.75 40.38 -7.57
CA ILE A 547 -33.48 39.97 -6.19
C ILE A 547 -34.61 40.46 -5.28
N THR A 548 -35.30 39.53 -4.62
CA THR A 548 -36.33 39.86 -3.63
C THR A 548 -35.69 40.34 -2.32
N HIS A 549 -36.29 41.31 -1.62
CA HIS A 549 -35.79 41.75 -0.31
C HIS A 549 -35.78 40.62 0.71
N GLY A 550 -34.71 40.53 1.52
CA GLY A 550 -34.50 39.46 2.49
C GLY A 550 -33.86 38.19 1.92
N SER A 551 -33.69 38.10 0.58
CA SER A 551 -32.95 37.00 -0.06
C SER A 551 -31.50 36.98 0.39
N TYR A 552 -30.84 35.83 0.30
CA TYR A 552 -29.45 35.69 0.66
C TYR A 552 -28.70 34.74 -0.29
N LEU A 553 -27.40 34.99 -0.42
CA LEU A 553 -26.45 34.13 -1.12
C LEU A 553 -25.59 33.41 -0.07
N MET A 554 -25.59 32.08 -0.10
CA MET A 554 -24.79 31.22 0.76
C MET A 554 -23.62 30.66 -0.05
N LEU A 555 -22.39 30.91 0.42
CA LEU A 555 -21.17 30.49 -0.24
C LEU A 555 -20.31 29.67 0.72
N ARG A 556 -19.60 28.67 0.20
CA ARG A 556 -18.63 27.88 0.91
C ARG A 556 -17.24 28.27 0.47
N ASP A 557 -16.38 28.58 1.45
CA ASP A 557 -14.96 28.87 1.22
C ASP A 557 -14.16 27.57 0.96
N ALA A 558 -12.85 27.71 0.76
CA ALA A 558 -11.94 26.58 0.54
C ALA A 558 -11.93 25.56 1.69
N ALA A 559 -12.19 25.99 2.92
CA ALA A 559 -12.29 25.12 4.11
C ALA A 559 -13.69 24.51 4.27
N GLY A 560 -14.60 24.73 3.32
CA GLY A 560 -15.98 24.24 3.34
C GLY A 560 -16.91 24.99 4.30
N ARG A 561 -16.46 26.09 4.92
CA ARG A 561 -17.25 26.89 5.86
C ARG A 561 -18.25 27.74 5.09
N GLY A 562 -19.50 27.74 5.56
CA GLY A 562 -20.59 28.52 4.95
C GLY A 562 -20.60 29.97 5.40
N HIS A 563 -20.76 30.89 4.45
CA HIS A 563 -20.84 32.34 4.64
C HIS A 563 -22.08 32.85 3.91
N ALA A 564 -22.89 33.68 4.58
CA ALA A 564 -24.14 34.18 4.02
C ALA A 564 -24.09 35.70 3.83
N ALA A 565 -24.48 36.17 2.65
CA ALA A 565 -24.78 37.57 2.38
C ALA A 565 -26.27 37.74 2.14
N GLN A 566 -26.98 38.30 3.12
CA GLN A 566 -28.37 38.72 2.92
C GLN A 566 -28.42 39.99 2.08
N PHE A 567 -29.53 40.28 1.42
CA PHE A 567 -29.81 41.52 0.69
C PHE A 567 -31.03 42.22 1.30
N ALA A 568 -30.87 43.48 1.69
CA ALA A 568 -31.90 44.32 2.28
C ALA A 568 -32.41 45.36 1.27
N ARG A 569 -33.62 45.88 1.48
CA ARG A 569 -34.21 46.90 0.60
C ARG A 569 -33.39 48.19 0.54
N THR A 570 -32.76 48.57 1.65
CA THR A 570 -31.92 49.76 1.77
C THR A 570 -30.58 49.64 1.04
N ASP A 571 -30.20 48.44 0.61
CA ASP A 571 -28.94 48.21 -0.07
C ASP A 571 -28.97 48.62 -1.55
N PHE A 572 -30.17 48.86 -2.11
CA PHE A 572 -30.37 49.13 -3.53
C PHE A 572 -30.82 50.57 -3.76
N ALA A 573 -30.12 51.30 -4.64
CA ALA A 573 -30.55 52.65 -5.05
C ALA A 573 -31.94 52.63 -5.73
N ASN A 574 -32.23 51.57 -6.50
CA ASN A 574 -33.56 51.25 -6.99
C ASN A 574 -33.96 49.82 -6.55
N PRO A 575 -34.77 49.67 -5.48
CA PRO A 575 -35.24 48.39 -4.98
C PRO A 575 -35.94 47.48 -5.99
N ASP A 576 -36.60 48.06 -7.00
CA ASP A 576 -37.36 47.32 -8.01
C ASP A 576 -36.50 46.90 -9.22
N ALA A 577 -35.27 47.43 -9.32
CA ALA A 577 -34.29 47.06 -10.34
C ALA A 577 -32.84 47.14 -9.81
N PRO A 578 -32.43 46.22 -8.89
CA PRO A 578 -31.07 46.16 -8.36
C PRO A 578 -29.99 46.20 -9.45
N SER A 579 -29.10 47.19 -9.35
CA SER A 579 -27.99 47.33 -10.29
C SER A 579 -26.82 46.39 -9.92
N ILE A 580 -25.92 46.12 -10.87
CA ILE A 580 -24.68 45.40 -10.55
C ILE A 580 -23.85 46.15 -9.49
N THR A 581 -23.81 47.48 -9.55
CA THR A 581 -23.07 48.31 -8.58
C THR A 581 -23.58 48.10 -7.16
N ASP A 582 -24.90 48.05 -6.96
CA ASP A 582 -25.50 47.81 -5.65
C ASP A 582 -25.16 46.41 -5.13
N VAL A 583 -25.27 45.38 -5.99
CA VAL A 583 -24.95 43.99 -5.64
C VAL A 583 -23.47 43.83 -5.28
N LEU A 584 -22.57 44.47 -6.01
CA LEU A 584 -21.13 44.46 -5.73
C LEU A 584 -20.80 45.10 -4.38
N ALA A 585 -21.46 46.22 -4.05
CA ALA A 585 -21.27 46.89 -2.77
C ALA A 585 -21.65 45.98 -1.60
N VAL A 586 -22.81 45.32 -1.67
CA VAL A 586 -23.27 44.39 -0.62
C VAL A 586 -22.33 43.21 -0.45
N LEU A 587 -21.91 42.57 -1.56
CA LEU A 587 -21.09 41.37 -1.49
C LEU A 587 -19.66 41.68 -1.03
N ASN A 588 -19.06 42.79 -1.47
CA ASN A 588 -17.73 43.18 -1.03
C ASN A 588 -17.69 43.69 0.43
N ASP A 589 -18.81 44.19 0.95
CA ASP A 589 -18.94 44.55 2.38
C ASP A 589 -19.18 43.30 3.25
N ARG A 590 -20.23 42.53 2.94
CA ARG A 590 -20.69 41.42 3.80
C ARG A 590 -19.86 40.13 3.66
N LEU A 591 -19.15 39.94 2.56
CA LEU A 591 -18.25 38.80 2.33
C LEU A 591 -16.78 39.24 2.17
N ALA A 592 -16.41 40.37 2.78
CA ALA A 592 -15.04 40.87 2.78
C ALA A 592 -14.05 39.79 3.26
N GLY A 593 -12.99 39.55 2.49
CA GLY A 593 -11.98 38.53 2.79
C GLY A 593 -12.39 37.09 2.46
N ILE A 594 -13.61 36.86 1.98
CA ILE A 594 -14.08 35.55 1.48
C ILE A 594 -14.17 35.54 -0.04
N VAL A 595 -14.68 36.62 -0.63
CA VAL A 595 -14.72 36.84 -2.08
C VAL A 595 -14.40 38.28 -2.44
N VAL A 596 -13.92 38.47 -3.66
CA VAL A 596 -13.86 39.77 -4.35
C VAL A 596 -14.91 39.74 -5.45
N ALA A 597 -15.97 40.53 -5.29
CA ALA A 597 -17.03 40.66 -6.28
C ALA A 597 -16.68 41.76 -7.29
N SER A 598 -16.83 41.46 -8.58
CA SER A 598 -16.61 42.38 -9.71
C SER A 598 -17.66 42.19 -10.80
N ALA A 599 -17.77 43.16 -11.72
CA ALA A 599 -18.64 43.05 -12.89
C ALA A 599 -17.89 42.35 -14.04
N ALA A 600 -18.47 41.29 -14.60
CA ALA A 600 -18.02 40.70 -15.85
C ALA A 600 -18.49 41.52 -17.07
N PRO A 601 -17.86 41.36 -18.25
CA PRO A 601 -18.37 41.92 -19.50
C PRO A 601 -19.84 41.54 -19.72
N GLY A 602 -20.71 42.52 -19.98
CA GLY A 602 -22.16 42.30 -20.09
C GLY A 602 -22.96 42.52 -18.80
N GLY A 603 -22.33 42.98 -17.72
CA GLY A 603 -23.01 43.37 -16.47
C GLY A 603 -23.40 42.21 -15.56
N ALA A 604 -22.82 41.03 -15.78
CA ALA A 604 -22.98 39.86 -14.93
C ALA A 604 -22.10 39.93 -13.68
N LEU A 605 -22.50 39.21 -12.62
CA LEU A 605 -21.74 39.12 -11.38
C LEU A 605 -20.58 38.12 -11.52
N ARG A 606 -19.38 38.56 -11.15
CA ARG A 606 -18.17 37.74 -11.07
C ARG A 606 -17.66 37.71 -9.63
N LEU A 607 -17.45 36.52 -9.08
CA LEU A 607 -16.92 36.31 -7.73
C LEU A 607 -15.57 35.61 -7.82
N GLU A 608 -14.55 36.22 -7.23
CA GLU A 608 -13.21 35.64 -7.15
C GLU A 608 -12.86 35.29 -5.72
N SER A 609 -12.12 34.20 -5.52
CA SER A 609 -11.50 33.95 -4.22
C SER A 609 -10.35 34.95 -3.99
N PRO A 610 -10.14 35.45 -2.77
CA PRO A 610 -8.98 36.28 -2.44
C PRO A 610 -7.66 35.52 -2.57
N GLY A 611 -7.70 34.20 -2.35
CA GLY A 611 -6.57 33.30 -2.59
C GLY A 611 -6.49 32.85 -4.06
N THR A 612 -5.28 32.54 -4.51
CA THR A 612 -4.99 31.98 -5.84
C THR A 612 -4.41 30.57 -5.72
N GLY A 613 -4.52 29.75 -6.76
CA GLY A 613 -3.99 28.38 -6.78
C GLY A 613 -5.08 27.31 -6.80
N GLY A 614 -4.72 26.06 -7.03
CA GLY A 614 -5.67 24.94 -7.08
C GLY A 614 -6.37 24.62 -5.76
N ASP A 615 -5.81 25.06 -4.63
CA ASP A 615 -6.48 24.98 -3.32
C ASP A 615 -7.54 26.09 -3.14
N ALA A 616 -7.53 27.13 -4.00
CA ALA A 616 -8.57 28.15 -3.97
C ALA A 616 -9.87 27.53 -4.49
N ARG A 617 -10.95 27.63 -3.70
CA ARG A 617 -12.25 27.08 -4.07
C ARG A 617 -13.36 28.02 -3.65
N LEU A 618 -14.35 28.14 -4.51
CA LEU A 618 -15.63 28.80 -4.22
C LEU A 618 -16.76 27.88 -4.63
N GLN A 619 -17.75 27.73 -3.76
CA GLN A 619 -18.96 27.00 -4.07
C GLN A 619 -20.18 27.72 -3.53
N ILE A 620 -21.17 27.98 -4.38
CA ILE A 620 -22.47 28.50 -3.95
C ILE A 620 -23.32 27.31 -3.50
N ASP A 621 -23.84 27.39 -2.28
CA ASP A 621 -24.80 26.42 -1.76
C ASP A 621 -26.18 26.73 -2.37
N LEU A 622 -26.45 26.12 -3.52
CA LEU A 622 -27.68 26.36 -4.28
C LEU A 622 -28.95 25.96 -3.51
N LEU A 623 -28.86 24.99 -2.59
CA LEU A 623 -30.01 24.51 -1.84
C LEU A 623 -30.45 25.51 -0.77
N HIS A 624 -29.48 26.21 -0.18
CA HIS A 624 -29.76 27.20 0.85
C HIS A 624 -29.80 28.62 0.31
N SER A 625 -29.26 28.93 -0.87
CA SER A 625 -29.23 30.30 -1.42
C SER A 625 -30.54 30.68 -2.12
N SER A 626 -31.27 31.65 -1.57
CA SER A 626 -32.48 32.21 -2.22
C SER A 626 -32.17 33.21 -3.34
N ALA A 627 -30.99 33.85 -3.32
CA ALA A 627 -30.59 34.83 -4.33
C ALA A 627 -29.81 34.25 -5.53
N ALA A 628 -29.34 33.00 -5.45
CA ALA A 628 -28.41 32.43 -6.44
C ALA A 628 -28.95 32.43 -7.87
N ALA A 629 -30.20 32.00 -8.07
CA ALA A 629 -30.82 31.98 -9.39
C ALA A 629 -31.06 33.38 -9.97
N ALA A 630 -31.38 34.36 -9.11
CA ALA A 630 -31.56 35.75 -9.51
C ALA A 630 -30.23 36.36 -10.01
N LEU A 631 -29.12 36.00 -9.38
CA LEU A 631 -27.75 36.38 -9.75
C LEU A 631 -27.18 35.56 -10.93
N GLY A 632 -27.94 34.60 -11.46
CA GLY A 632 -27.53 33.78 -12.61
C GLY A 632 -26.59 32.62 -12.26
N PHE A 633 -26.66 32.09 -11.03
CA PHE A 633 -25.94 30.88 -10.62
C PHE A 633 -26.87 29.67 -10.56
N GLY A 634 -26.42 28.55 -11.13
CA GLY A 634 -27.09 27.25 -11.14
C GLY A 634 -26.06 26.11 -11.14
N PRO A 635 -26.48 24.84 -11.30
CA PRO A 635 -25.60 23.68 -11.14
C PRO A 635 -24.33 23.70 -12.02
N GLY A 636 -24.40 24.32 -13.20
CA GLY A 636 -23.28 24.39 -14.14
C GLY A 636 -22.24 25.50 -13.89
N ASN A 637 -22.49 26.44 -12.97
CA ASN A 637 -21.59 27.56 -12.69
C ASN A 637 -21.57 27.97 -11.20
N ALA A 638 -21.93 27.05 -10.30
CA ALA A 638 -21.98 27.28 -8.85
C ALA A 638 -20.74 26.76 -8.10
N SER A 639 -19.76 26.16 -8.79
CA SER A 639 -18.51 25.71 -8.18
C SER A 639 -17.35 26.05 -9.10
N ALA A 640 -16.26 26.56 -8.52
CA ALA A 640 -15.02 26.86 -9.20
C ALA A 640 -13.83 26.56 -8.30
N THR A 641 -12.73 26.21 -8.94
CA THR A 641 -11.41 26.05 -8.33
C THR A 641 -10.44 26.98 -9.05
N GLY A 642 -9.46 27.51 -8.33
CA GLY A 642 -8.37 28.25 -8.95
C GLY A 642 -7.43 27.31 -9.69
N ASP A 643 -6.44 27.89 -10.37
CA ASP A 643 -5.34 27.17 -11.00
C ASP A 643 -4.03 27.55 -10.32
N PHE A 644 -3.16 26.58 -10.04
CA PHE A 644 -1.82 26.82 -9.54
C PHE A 644 -0.94 27.60 -10.52
N GLY A 645 -1.31 27.64 -11.81
CA GLY A 645 -0.52 28.29 -12.85
C GLY A 645 0.72 27.46 -13.17
N ASP A 646 0.63 26.13 -13.05
CA ASP A 646 1.77 25.25 -13.17
C ASP A 646 2.25 25.04 -14.61
N GLY A 647 1.46 25.51 -15.58
CA GLY A 647 1.86 25.58 -16.98
C GLY A 647 2.97 26.60 -17.22
N ILE A 648 3.80 26.31 -18.22
CA ILE A 648 4.89 27.17 -18.67
C ILE A 648 4.69 27.42 -20.16
N ASP A 649 4.66 28.69 -20.54
CA ASP A 649 4.57 29.08 -21.95
C ASP A 649 5.99 29.13 -22.53
N TRP A 650 6.31 28.14 -23.37
CA TRP A 650 7.64 27.97 -23.95
C TRP A 650 7.77 28.61 -25.33
N THR A 651 8.95 29.15 -25.62
CA THR A 651 9.38 29.42 -27.00
C THR A 651 9.57 28.12 -27.77
N GLU A 652 9.57 28.20 -29.10
CA GLU A 652 9.93 27.06 -29.95
C GLU A 652 11.36 26.58 -29.61
N PRO A 653 11.57 25.26 -29.43
CA PRO A 653 12.89 24.68 -29.22
C PRO A 653 13.88 24.99 -30.34
N GLN A 654 15.06 25.50 -30.01
CA GLN A 654 16.13 25.79 -30.98
C GLN A 654 17.44 25.10 -30.59
N PRO A 655 18.22 24.54 -31.55
CA PRO A 655 19.55 24.01 -31.25
C PRO A 655 20.50 25.15 -30.87
N ILE A 656 21.46 24.89 -29.97
CA ILE A 656 22.47 25.88 -29.60
C ILE A 656 23.39 26.15 -30.82
N PRO A 657 23.48 27.41 -31.29
CA PRO A 657 24.26 27.74 -32.47
C PRO A 657 25.76 27.64 -32.20
N GLY A 658 26.54 27.28 -33.23
CA GLY A 658 28.01 27.28 -33.19
C GLY A 658 28.65 26.07 -32.51
N LEU A 659 27.87 25.12 -31.98
CA LEU A 659 28.41 23.85 -31.48
C LEU A 659 28.79 22.91 -32.64
N PRO A 660 29.96 22.23 -32.58
CA PRO A 660 30.37 21.28 -33.61
C PRO A 660 29.48 20.02 -33.62
N GLN A 661 29.56 19.20 -34.67
CA GLN A 661 28.95 17.87 -34.61
C GLN A 661 29.81 16.95 -33.74
N SER A 662 29.18 16.32 -32.73
CA SER A 662 29.87 15.49 -31.74
C SER A 662 28.86 14.61 -30.98
N LEU A 663 29.35 13.80 -30.04
CA LEU A 663 28.50 13.11 -29.07
C LEU A 663 28.37 14.00 -27.83
N TYR A 664 27.14 14.26 -27.41
CA TYR A 664 26.82 15.09 -26.25
C TYR A 664 26.08 14.28 -25.20
N THR A 665 26.38 14.52 -23.93
CA THR A 665 25.68 13.95 -22.76
C THR A 665 25.95 14.81 -21.52
N ASP A 666 25.30 14.47 -20.41
CA ASP A 666 25.47 15.05 -19.09
C ASP A 666 25.34 16.57 -19.07
N LEU A 667 24.11 17.07 -19.09
CA LEU A 667 23.84 18.50 -19.13
C LEU A 667 23.59 19.10 -17.73
N ALA A 668 24.17 20.26 -17.44
CA ALA A 668 23.86 21.04 -16.25
C ALA A 668 23.80 22.53 -16.56
N ALA A 669 22.91 23.26 -15.88
CA ALA A 669 22.69 24.67 -16.10
C ALA A 669 22.62 25.44 -14.79
N VAL A 670 23.03 26.71 -14.81
CA VAL A 670 22.88 27.65 -13.69
C VAL A 670 22.64 29.07 -14.22
N GLY A 671 21.91 29.90 -13.48
CA GLY A 671 21.81 31.32 -13.79
C GLY A 671 23.16 32.02 -13.64
N ASP A 672 23.53 32.88 -14.58
CA ASP A 672 24.83 33.57 -14.62
C ASP A 672 24.63 35.04 -15.03
N GLY A 673 24.38 35.91 -14.04
CA GLY A 673 24.08 37.33 -14.26
C GLY A 673 22.73 37.55 -14.94
N THR A 674 22.71 38.18 -16.11
CA THR A 674 21.50 38.42 -16.92
C THR A 674 21.05 37.21 -17.73
N GLY A 675 21.89 36.18 -17.83
CA GLY A 675 21.64 35.00 -18.63
C GLY A 675 21.89 33.71 -17.85
N ALA A 676 22.40 32.69 -18.52
CA ALA A 676 22.65 31.37 -17.94
C ALA A 676 23.95 30.77 -18.48
N ARG A 677 24.50 29.84 -17.72
CA ARG A 677 25.66 29.04 -18.13
C ARG A 677 25.26 27.57 -18.16
N LEU A 678 25.71 26.91 -19.22
CA LEU A 678 25.52 25.49 -19.45
C LEU A 678 26.87 24.79 -19.37
N ALA A 679 26.92 23.61 -18.77
CA ALA A 679 28.04 22.69 -18.87
C ALA A 679 27.56 21.35 -19.43
N TYR A 680 28.37 20.72 -20.26
CA TYR A 680 28.07 19.46 -20.92
C TYR A 680 29.31 18.60 -21.09
N ALA A 681 29.13 17.29 -21.18
CA ALA A 681 30.16 16.37 -21.63
C ALA A 681 30.10 16.23 -23.16
N ARG A 682 31.27 16.33 -23.81
CA ARG A 682 31.45 16.18 -25.25
C ARG A 682 32.53 15.14 -25.53
N HIS A 683 32.26 14.19 -26.42
CA HIS A 683 33.28 13.24 -26.87
C HIS A 683 34.15 13.84 -27.98
N ASP A 684 35.45 13.98 -27.75
CA ASP A 684 36.38 14.56 -28.73
C ASP A 684 36.92 13.56 -29.76
N GLY A 685 36.50 12.30 -29.67
CA GLY A 685 36.99 11.18 -30.49
C GLY A 685 37.93 10.25 -29.71
N SER A 686 38.51 10.71 -28.60
CA SER A 686 39.39 9.93 -27.73
C SER A 686 38.85 9.77 -26.31
N ALA A 687 38.28 10.83 -25.74
CA ALA A 687 37.77 10.85 -24.38
C ALA A 687 36.59 11.84 -24.25
N TRP A 688 35.84 11.70 -23.16
CA TRP A 688 34.85 12.70 -22.79
C TRP A 688 35.54 13.92 -22.17
N GLN A 689 35.17 15.11 -22.61
CA GLN A 689 35.61 16.37 -22.04
C GLN A 689 34.43 17.18 -21.53
N VAL A 690 34.57 17.76 -20.35
CA VAL A 690 33.59 18.71 -19.81
C VAL A 690 33.87 20.09 -20.37
N ARG A 691 32.84 20.69 -20.96
CA ARG A 691 32.88 22.01 -21.58
C ARG A 691 31.76 22.88 -21.05
N THR A 692 31.85 24.19 -21.27
CA THR A 692 30.80 25.14 -20.89
C THR A 692 30.58 26.20 -21.96
N VAL A 693 29.33 26.67 -22.07
CA VAL A 693 28.91 27.80 -22.90
C VAL A 693 28.04 28.74 -22.08
N ARG A 694 28.01 30.02 -22.45
CA ARG A 694 27.20 31.05 -21.78
C ARG A 694 26.16 31.62 -22.73
N PHE A 695 24.94 31.72 -22.23
CA PHE A 695 23.86 32.52 -22.78
C PHE A 695 23.82 33.86 -22.04
N ASP A 696 23.86 34.98 -22.76
CA ASP A 696 23.86 36.33 -22.14
C ASP A 696 22.46 36.92 -21.93
N GLY A 697 21.42 36.23 -22.42
CA GLY A 697 20.04 36.71 -22.48
C GLY A 697 19.50 36.81 -23.90
N ALA A 698 20.39 36.80 -24.91
CA ALA A 698 20.04 36.84 -26.33
C ALA A 698 20.87 35.87 -27.19
N VAL A 699 22.17 35.72 -26.91
CA VAL A 699 23.12 34.97 -27.75
C VAL A 699 23.89 33.95 -26.91
N TRP A 700 24.22 32.82 -27.54
CA TRP A 700 25.12 31.80 -27.00
C TRP A 700 26.56 32.05 -27.47
N ALA A 701 27.53 32.00 -26.53
CA ALA A 701 28.95 32.17 -26.84
C ALA A 701 29.86 31.43 -25.84
N GLY A 702 31.14 31.32 -26.21
CA GLY A 702 32.22 30.93 -25.29
C GLY A 702 32.28 29.43 -24.97
N ASP A 703 32.29 28.56 -25.99
CA ASP A 703 32.56 27.12 -25.83
C ASP A 703 34.00 26.86 -25.33
N GLU A 704 34.17 26.87 -24.01
CA GLU A 704 35.45 26.71 -23.32
C GLU A 704 35.53 25.35 -22.59
N ALA A 705 36.72 24.73 -22.56
CA ALA A 705 36.95 23.47 -21.84
C ALA A 705 37.14 23.72 -20.33
N LEU A 706 36.43 22.94 -19.50
CA LEU A 706 36.60 22.95 -18.04
C LEU A 706 37.63 21.91 -17.59
N SER A 707 37.55 20.69 -18.14
CA SER A 707 38.45 19.58 -17.82
C SER A 707 39.80 19.69 -18.53
N THR A 708 40.86 19.25 -17.84
CA THR A 708 42.23 19.20 -18.37
C THR A 708 42.78 17.77 -18.46
N GLY A 709 43.67 17.54 -19.44
CA GLY A 709 44.34 16.26 -19.67
C GLY A 709 43.85 15.54 -20.93
N ASN A 710 44.79 15.09 -21.76
CA ASN A 710 44.51 14.36 -22.98
C ASN A 710 44.24 12.88 -22.67
N GLY A 711 43.19 12.30 -23.24
CA GLY A 711 42.88 10.86 -23.14
C GLY A 711 42.28 10.40 -21.80
N VAL A 712 41.91 11.31 -20.90
CA VAL A 712 41.25 10.99 -19.62
C VAL A 712 39.81 11.51 -19.67
N SER A 713 38.83 10.63 -19.47
CA SER A 713 37.43 11.04 -19.58
C SER A 713 36.97 11.83 -18.35
N SER A 714 36.30 12.96 -18.62
CA SER A 714 35.59 13.80 -17.65
C SER A 714 34.13 13.88 -18.05
N ARG A 715 33.22 13.71 -17.09
CA ARG A 715 31.77 13.60 -17.30
C ARG A 715 30.97 14.17 -16.14
N GLU A 716 29.65 14.24 -16.32
CA GLU A 716 28.69 14.59 -15.26
C GLU A 716 28.92 15.96 -14.61
N PRO A 717 29.08 17.05 -15.38
CA PRO A 717 29.28 18.36 -14.79
C PRO A 717 28.07 18.81 -13.97
N ALA A 718 28.34 19.57 -12.91
CA ALA A 718 27.37 20.28 -12.11
C ALA A 718 27.83 21.73 -11.90
N LEU A 719 26.86 22.64 -11.88
CA LEU A 719 27.09 24.06 -11.73
C LEU A 719 26.29 24.62 -10.55
N ALA A 720 26.88 25.55 -9.82
CA ALA A 720 26.18 26.39 -8.85
C ALA A 720 26.75 27.81 -8.88
N ARG A 721 25.95 28.78 -8.49
CA ARG A 721 26.38 30.18 -8.35
C ARG A 721 26.21 30.58 -6.90
N ASP A 722 27.29 31.05 -6.30
CA ASP A 722 27.27 31.54 -4.92
C ASP A 722 26.65 32.95 -4.81
N PRO A 723 26.32 33.41 -3.59
CA PRO A 723 25.73 34.74 -3.39
C PRO A 723 26.63 35.90 -3.84
N ASP A 724 27.96 35.71 -3.87
CA ASP A 724 28.93 36.70 -4.37
C ASP A 724 28.98 36.74 -5.90
N GLY A 725 28.23 35.86 -6.56
CA GLY A 725 28.09 35.79 -8.00
C GLY A 725 29.19 35.00 -8.70
N ARG A 726 30.03 34.28 -7.96
CA ARG A 726 31.02 33.34 -8.50
C ARG A 726 30.33 32.03 -8.87
N VAL A 727 30.73 31.49 -10.02
CA VAL A 727 30.21 30.22 -10.54
C VAL A 727 31.18 29.10 -10.20
N TRP A 728 30.67 28.03 -9.61
CA TRP A 728 31.40 26.80 -9.31
C TRP A 728 31.01 25.72 -10.31
N ALA A 729 32.01 24.99 -10.79
CA ALA A 729 31.84 23.82 -11.64
C ALA A 729 32.52 22.61 -11.00
N VAL A 730 31.80 21.49 -10.95
CA VAL A 730 32.29 20.22 -10.41
C VAL A 730 31.97 19.12 -11.42
N TRP A 731 32.84 18.13 -11.60
CA TRP A 731 32.60 17.01 -12.50
C TRP A 731 33.34 15.76 -12.03
N ALA A 732 32.94 14.60 -12.55
CA ALA A 732 33.63 13.34 -12.33
C ALA A 732 34.72 13.16 -13.40
N ARG A 733 35.91 12.72 -12.99
CA ARG A 733 37.06 12.49 -13.88
C ARG A 733 37.64 11.12 -13.59
N GLN A 734 38.00 10.38 -14.64
CA GLN A 734 38.75 9.14 -14.49
C GLN A 734 40.13 9.42 -13.90
N ASP A 735 40.59 8.56 -12.99
CA ASP A 735 41.90 8.74 -12.35
C ASP A 735 43.08 8.44 -13.29
N GLY A 736 42.83 7.71 -14.38
CA GLY A 736 43.77 7.49 -15.48
C GLY A 736 43.15 6.71 -16.64
N PRO A 737 43.80 6.65 -17.82
CA PRO A 737 43.24 6.02 -19.01
C PRO A 737 43.06 4.48 -18.89
N ALA A 738 43.80 3.84 -17.99
CA ALA A 738 43.69 2.40 -17.70
C ALA A 738 43.04 2.10 -16.33
N GLN A 739 42.68 3.13 -15.56
CA GLN A 739 42.06 2.98 -14.25
C GLN A 739 40.54 3.11 -14.36
N GLN A 740 39.81 2.24 -13.66
CA GLN A 740 38.34 2.26 -13.67
C GLN A 740 37.74 3.22 -12.62
N GLY A 741 38.58 3.78 -11.73
CA GLY A 741 38.17 4.71 -10.69
C GLY A 741 37.82 6.11 -11.22
N TRP A 742 36.86 6.74 -10.56
CA TRP A 742 36.44 8.11 -10.80
C TRP A 742 36.62 8.95 -9.53
N SER A 743 37.13 10.17 -9.68
CA SER A 743 37.26 11.16 -8.61
C SER A 743 36.65 12.49 -9.04
N LEU A 744 36.29 13.33 -8.06
CA LEU A 744 35.69 14.62 -8.34
C LEU A 744 36.75 15.70 -8.54
N ARG A 745 36.48 16.58 -9.51
CA ARG A 745 37.29 17.75 -9.83
C ARG A 745 36.44 18.99 -9.76
N GLN A 746 37.06 20.12 -9.45
CA GLN A 746 36.38 21.40 -9.36
C GLN A 746 37.17 22.55 -9.99
N ARG A 747 36.43 23.55 -10.44
CA ARG A 747 36.91 24.91 -10.77
C ARG A 747 35.90 25.94 -10.30
N ASN A 748 36.35 27.16 -10.08
CA ASN A 748 35.46 28.29 -9.86
C ASN A 748 35.83 29.47 -10.74
N ARG A 749 34.85 30.33 -11.02
CA ARG A 749 34.99 31.53 -11.83
C ARG A 749 34.35 32.71 -11.11
N PRO A 750 35.13 33.73 -10.71
CA PRO A 750 34.58 34.98 -10.19
C PRO A 750 33.65 35.65 -11.21
N SER A 751 32.75 36.52 -10.73
CA SER A 751 31.78 37.26 -11.58
C SER A 751 32.46 38.04 -12.73
N ALA A 752 33.67 38.54 -12.49
CA ALA A 752 34.59 39.03 -13.51
C ALA A 752 35.94 38.31 -13.37
N GLY A 753 36.30 37.48 -14.34
CA GLY A 753 37.59 36.76 -14.36
C GLY A 753 37.56 35.44 -15.13
N PRO A 754 38.72 34.78 -15.29
CA PRO A 754 38.82 33.44 -15.87
C PRO A 754 38.46 32.35 -14.85
N TRP A 755 38.33 31.11 -15.31
CA TRP A 755 38.26 29.94 -14.44
C TRP A 755 39.58 29.73 -13.68
N SER A 756 39.49 29.32 -12.41
CA SER A 756 40.62 28.88 -11.58
C SER A 756 41.36 27.69 -12.21
N ALA A 757 42.50 27.28 -11.65
CA ALA A 757 43.08 25.98 -12.01
C ALA A 757 42.13 24.82 -11.61
N GLU A 758 42.22 23.70 -12.32
CA GLU A 758 41.54 22.46 -11.91
C GLU A 758 42.12 21.97 -10.59
N THR A 759 41.25 21.62 -9.64
CA THR A 759 41.64 21.11 -8.31
C THR A 759 40.87 19.84 -8.01
N GLU A 760 41.53 18.88 -7.37
CA GLU A 760 40.94 17.67 -6.83
C GLU A 760 40.00 17.99 -5.67
N LEU A 761 38.78 17.44 -5.71
CA LEU A 761 37.79 17.59 -4.65
C LEU A 761 37.71 16.33 -3.77
N THR A 762 37.77 15.16 -4.38
CA THR A 762 37.83 13.88 -3.67
C THR A 762 39.09 13.11 -4.07
N PRO A 763 39.72 12.38 -3.14
CA PRO A 763 40.88 11.56 -3.48
C PRO A 763 40.48 10.44 -4.42
N THR A 764 41.44 9.91 -5.18
CA THR A 764 41.27 8.67 -5.94
C THR A 764 40.73 7.56 -5.03
N PRO A 765 39.61 6.91 -5.40
CA PRO A 765 38.98 5.91 -4.57
C PRO A 765 39.78 4.59 -4.55
N PRO A 766 39.57 3.72 -3.54
CA PRO A 766 40.27 2.43 -3.43
C PRO A 766 40.02 1.51 -4.63
N ALA A 767 40.99 0.63 -4.93
CA ALA A 767 40.89 -0.29 -6.07
C ALA A 767 39.64 -1.18 -6.04
N GLY A 768 39.00 -1.34 -7.21
CA GLY A 768 37.78 -2.14 -7.39
C GLY A 768 36.47 -1.45 -7.00
N THR A 769 36.48 -0.12 -6.92
CA THR A 769 35.29 0.73 -6.78
C THR A 769 35.02 1.45 -8.11
N ALA A 770 33.76 1.71 -8.45
CA ALA A 770 33.33 2.51 -9.60
C ALA A 770 33.56 4.01 -9.38
N GLY A 771 33.80 4.45 -8.14
CA GLY A 771 34.31 5.78 -7.79
C GLY A 771 33.26 6.88 -7.57
N ASP A 772 33.72 8.09 -7.31
CA ASP A 772 32.89 9.25 -6.97
C ASP A 772 32.31 9.91 -8.24
N ARG A 773 30.99 9.90 -8.35
CA ARG A 773 30.26 10.24 -9.58
C ARG A 773 28.97 11.01 -9.33
N GLU A 774 28.35 11.45 -10.41
CA GLU A 774 27.05 12.12 -10.41
C GLU A 774 27.01 13.33 -9.46
N PRO A 775 27.98 14.26 -9.52
CA PRO A 775 28.04 15.36 -8.58
C PRO A 775 26.86 16.32 -8.78
N ALA A 776 26.46 16.95 -7.69
CA ALA A 776 25.58 18.10 -7.62
C ALA A 776 26.06 19.04 -6.53
N ILE A 777 25.97 20.34 -6.77
CA ILE A 777 26.56 21.35 -5.89
C ILE A 777 25.50 22.32 -5.41
N THR A 778 25.58 22.68 -4.13
CA THR A 778 24.81 23.76 -3.52
C THR A 778 25.73 24.79 -2.89
N THR A 779 25.30 26.04 -2.87
CA THR A 779 25.99 27.14 -2.22
C THR A 779 25.03 27.81 -1.26
N ARG A 780 25.52 28.20 -0.08
CA ARG A 780 24.75 28.91 0.93
C ARG A 780 25.52 30.15 1.38
N PRO A 781 24.84 31.23 1.77
CA PRO A 781 25.52 32.39 2.35
C PRO A 781 26.41 31.99 3.53
N ALA A 782 27.62 32.55 3.58
CA ALA A 782 28.60 32.35 4.66
C ALA A 782 29.06 30.91 4.93
N LEU A 783 28.79 29.95 4.03
CA LEU A 783 29.25 28.56 4.13
C LEU A 783 30.02 28.16 2.85
N PRO A 784 31.03 27.27 2.95
CA PRO A 784 31.68 26.73 1.77
C PRO A 784 30.65 25.99 0.89
N PRO A 785 30.82 25.98 -0.44
CA PRO A 785 30.00 25.15 -1.32
C PRO A 785 30.01 23.70 -0.85
N ARG A 786 28.86 23.04 -0.92
CA ARG A 786 28.73 21.62 -0.57
C ARG A 786 28.37 20.83 -1.81
N VAL A 787 29.12 19.77 -2.05
CA VAL A 787 28.91 18.86 -3.18
C VAL A 787 28.32 17.58 -2.66
N PHE A 788 27.22 17.14 -3.25
CA PHE A 788 26.63 15.82 -3.10
C PHE A 788 27.01 14.98 -4.30
N PHE A 789 27.28 13.70 -4.10
CA PHE A 789 27.73 12.80 -5.16
C PHE A 789 27.42 11.35 -4.80
N ARG A 790 27.32 10.50 -5.80
CA ARG A 790 27.22 9.05 -5.62
C ARG A 790 28.63 8.48 -5.39
N SER A 791 28.78 7.57 -4.44
CA SER A 791 30.01 6.81 -4.22
C SER A 791 29.70 5.37 -3.83
N ASP A 792 30.55 4.44 -4.22
CA ASP A 792 30.48 3.02 -3.84
C ASP A 792 31.59 2.57 -2.88
N ARG A 793 32.17 3.54 -2.16
CA ARG A 793 33.23 3.31 -1.17
C ARG A 793 32.83 2.41 -0.01
N THR A 794 31.52 2.29 0.28
CA THR A 794 30.91 1.43 1.30
C THR A 794 30.38 0.11 0.75
N GLY A 795 30.51 -0.11 -0.56
CA GLY A 795 30.05 -1.34 -1.25
C GLY A 795 28.77 -1.16 -2.06
N GLY A 796 27.85 -0.29 -1.62
CA GLY A 796 26.59 0.05 -2.29
C GLY A 796 26.64 1.40 -3.00
N ALA A 797 25.69 1.68 -3.89
CA ALA A 797 25.60 2.97 -4.58
C ALA A 797 24.92 4.01 -3.68
N ASP A 798 25.70 4.64 -2.81
CA ASP A 798 25.21 5.57 -1.78
C ASP A 798 25.48 7.04 -2.14
N ILE A 799 24.71 7.94 -1.56
CA ILE A 799 24.95 9.38 -1.66
C ILE A 799 25.87 9.82 -0.53
N TRP A 800 26.87 10.61 -0.91
CA TRP A 800 27.84 11.24 -0.04
C TRP A 800 27.79 12.75 -0.23
N SER A 801 28.30 13.48 0.76
CA SER A 801 28.46 14.91 0.70
C SER A 801 29.85 15.34 1.14
N ILE A 802 30.42 16.37 0.51
CA ILE A 802 31.70 16.95 0.86
C ILE A 802 31.60 18.48 0.78
N PRO A 803 31.90 19.23 1.84
CA PRO A 803 32.13 20.66 1.74
C PRO A 803 33.46 20.88 1.01
N VAL A 804 33.52 21.86 0.11
CA VAL A 804 34.76 22.22 -0.57
C VAL A 804 35.85 22.57 0.46
N GLY A 805 36.93 21.79 0.45
CA GLY A 805 38.04 21.91 1.41
C GLY A 805 37.85 21.18 2.75
N GLY A 806 36.81 20.35 2.90
CA GLY A 806 36.61 19.51 4.08
C GLY A 806 36.56 18.01 3.76
N ALA A 807 35.95 17.23 4.66
CA ALA A 807 35.88 15.78 4.57
C ALA A 807 34.52 15.28 4.06
N ALA A 808 34.52 14.15 3.35
CA ALA A 808 33.30 13.51 2.90
C ALA A 808 32.54 12.84 4.05
N ALA A 809 31.22 12.94 4.01
CA ALA A 809 30.28 12.31 4.95
C ALA A 809 29.15 11.62 4.19
N GLU A 810 28.77 10.45 4.65
CA GLU A 810 27.68 9.64 4.11
C GLU A 810 26.32 10.32 4.34
N VAL A 811 25.42 10.20 3.37
CA VAL A 811 24.07 10.78 3.40
C VAL A 811 23.01 9.68 3.36
N THR A 812 23.19 8.68 2.51
CA THR A 812 22.37 7.47 2.44
C THR A 812 23.23 6.25 2.67
N ALA A 813 22.62 5.14 3.06
CA ALA A 813 23.26 3.85 3.25
C ALA A 813 22.24 2.73 2.98
N GLY A 814 22.72 1.52 2.69
CA GLY A 814 21.92 0.29 2.64
C GLY A 814 21.80 -0.33 1.26
N ALA A 815 20.76 -1.14 1.05
CA ALA A 815 20.61 -1.99 -0.13
C ALA A 815 20.19 -1.26 -1.43
N ASN A 816 19.73 -0.02 -1.33
CA ASN A 816 19.14 0.71 -2.46
C ASN A 816 20.25 1.44 -3.24
N ALA A 817 20.11 1.51 -4.56
CA ALA A 817 21.00 2.33 -5.39
C ALA A 817 20.48 3.77 -5.46
N ASP A 818 21.06 4.65 -4.66
CA ASP A 818 20.73 6.07 -4.59
C ASP A 818 21.67 6.88 -5.51
N THR A 819 21.08 7.56 -6.50
CA THR A 819 21.79 8.16 -7.63
C THR A 819 21.26 9.57 -7.94
N TRP A 820 22.01 10.33 -8.73
CA TRP A 820 21.65 11.68 -9.19
C TRP A 820 21.14 12.62 -8.08
N PRO A 821 21.92 12.82 -7.01
CA PRO A 821 21.56 13.78 -5.96
C PRO A 821 21.32 15.16 -6.54
N THR A 822 20.34 15.90 -6.04
CA THR A 822 20.02 17.26 -6.48
C THR A 822 19.54 18.09 -5.28
N PRO A 823 20.41 18.98 -4.76
CA PRO A 823 20.06 19.78 -3.59
C PRO A 823 19.06 20.88 -3.94
N VAL A 824 18.08 21.11 -3.07
CA VAL A 824 17.13 22.24 -3.13
C VAL A 824 16.86 22.77 -1.73
N THR A 825 16.63 24.08 -1.56
CA THR A 825 16.30 24.66 -0.26
C THR A 825 14.80 24.86 -0.12
N VAL A 826 14.20 24.34 0.95
CA VAL A 826 12.76 24.41 1.22
C VAL A 826 12.52 24.90 2.64
N GLY A 827 11.90 26.06 2.79
CA GLY A 827 11.61 26.64 4.12
C GLY A 827 12.86 26.84 4.99
N GLY A 828 14.02 27.11 4.37
CA GLY A 828 15.31 27.26 5.05
C GLY A 828 16.06 25.94 5.32
N ALA A 829 15.40 24.79 5.22
CA ALA A 829 16.03 23.49 5.33
C ALA A 829 16.61 23.05 3.98
N GLN A 830 17.75 22.34 4.00
CA GLN A 830 18.30 21.71 2.82
C GLN A 830 17.54 20.40 2.55
N TRP A 831 16.96 20.29 1.37
CA TRP A 831 16.42 19.06 0.83
C TRP A 831 17.38 18.48 -0.20
N LEU A 832 17.30 17.17 -0.37
CA LEU A 832 18.04 16.44 -1.37
C LEU A 832 17.07 15.55 -2.14
N LEU A 833 16.82 15.91 -3.40
CA LEU A 833 16.11 15.05 -4.32
C LEU A 833 17.08 14.04 -4.90
N HIS A 834 16.66 12.79 -5.06
CA HIS A 834 17.51 11.76 -5.64
C HIS A 834 16.70 10.68 -6.35
N ARG A 835 17.37 9.92 -7.19
CA ARG A 835 16.85 8.75 -7.86
C ARG A 835 17.16 7.52 -7.01
N SER A 836 16.19 6.61 -6.85
CA SER A 836 16.39 5.37 -6.10
C SER A 836 15.59 4.22 -6.70
N ASP A 837 16.18 3.01 -6.72
CA ASP A 837 15.49 1.77 -7.09
C ASP A 837 14.74 1.10 -5.92
N ARG A 838 14.68 1.80 -4.78
CA ARG A 838 13.93 1.42 -3.59
C ARG A 838 12.50 0.98 -3.91
N SER A 839 12.10 -0.12 -3.28
CA SER A 839 10.74 -0.64 -3.34
C SER A 839 9.73 0.32 -2.72
N VAL A 840 8.61 0.54 -3.42
CA VAL A 840 7.50 1.39 -2.96
C VAL A 840 6.27 0.53 -2.63
N PRO A 841 5.76 0.55 -1.38
CA PRO A 841 4.53 -0.13 -0.99
C PRO A 841 3.30 0.33 -1.80
N HIS A 842 2.32 -0.56 -2.01
CA HIS A 842 1.09 -0.20 -2.75
C HIS A 842 0.30 0.92 -2.06
N SER A 843 0.35 0.96 -0.73
CA SER A 843 -0.28 1.99 0.10
C SER A 843 0.24 3.40 -0.18
N ARG A 844 1.45 3.53 -0.77
CA ARG A 844 2.09 4.83 -1.04
C ARG A 844 1.85 5.41 -2.43
N ALA A 845 1.18 4.70 -3.35
CA ALA A 845 0.93 5.22 -4.70
C ALA A 845 -0.54 5.46 -5.05
N GLY A 846 -1.46 5.13 -4.16
CA GLY A 846 -2.90 5.33 -4.35
C GLY A 846 -3.48 6.33 -3.36
N THR A 847 -4.58 6.97 -3.72
CA THR A 847 -5.39 7.84 -2.84
C THR A 847 -6.34 7.05 -1.92
N GLY A 848 -6.19 5.73 -1.83
CA GLY A 848 -7.08 4.83 -1.11
C GLY A 848 -6.35 4.01 -0.03
N ARG A 849 -7.07 3.68 1.04
CA ARG A 849 -6.63 2.69 2.04
C ARG A 849 -6.54 1.31 1.38
N ALA A 850 -5.38 0.97 0.85
CA ALA A 850 -5.05 -0.39 0.44
C ALA A 850 -4.12 -0.98 1.49
N ALA A 851 -4.47 -2.16 2.02
CA ALA A 851 -3.51 -2.97 2.76
C ALA A 851 -2.27 -3.19 1.88
N ASP A 852 -1.07 -3.15 2.46
CA ASP A 852 0.18 -3.34 1.73
C ASP A 852 0.31 -4.80 1.24
N THR A 853 -0.36 -5.11 0.13
CA THR A 853 -0.41 -6.46 -0.46
C THR A 853 0.74 -6.74 -1.41
N GLY A 854 1.67 -5.80 -1.59
CA GLY A 854 2.70 -5.86 -2.63
C GLY A 854 3.49 -4.56 -2.72
N THR A 855 4.74 -4.62 -3.14
CA THR A 855 5.46 -3.42 -3.61
C THR A 855 5.05 -3.19 -5.06
N LEU A 856 4.67 -1.95 -5.40
CA LEU A 856 4.12 -1.61 -6.71
C LEU A 856 5.08 -1.86 -7.86
N ARG A 857 6.38 -1.98 -7.57
CA ARG A 857 7.45 -1.84 -8.55
C ARG A 857 8.72 -2.59 -8.13
N ARG A 858 8.61 -3.91 -7.92
CA ARG A 858 9.75 -4.85 -7.82
C ARG A 858 10.38 -5.00 -9.22
N TYR A 859 11.04 -3.96 -9.71
CA TYR A 859 11.77 -3.98 -10.98
C TYR A 859 13.25 -4.03 -10.67
N ALA A 860 13.74 -5.21 -10.33
CA ALA A 860 15.15 -5.48 -10.48
C ALA A 860 15.38 -5.50 -12.00
N GLY A 861 16.13 -4.54 -12.51
CA GLY A 861 16.70 -4.69 -13.84
C GLY A 861 17.91 -5.60 -13.77
N SER A 862 18.26 -6.25 -14.87
CA SER A 862 19.48 -7.04 -14.96
C SER A 862 20.66 -6.15 -14.55
N THR A 863 21.12 -6.33 -13.31
CA THR A 863 22.36 -5.76 -12.80
C THR A 863 23.31 -6.92 -12.64
N THR A 864 24.50 -6.80 -13.24
CA THR A 864 25.63 -7.62 -12.85
C THR A 864 25.76 -7.56 -11.32
N ILE A 865 25.81 -8.72 -10.67
CA ILE A 865 25.92 -8.78 -9.22
C ILE A 865 27.24 -8.11 -8.81
N VAL A 866 27.16 -7.07 -7.98
CA VAL A 866 28.33 -6.42 -7.39
C VAL A 866 28.59 -7.06 -6.04
N LEU A 867 29.63 -7.91 -5.96
CA LEU A 867 29.92 -8.71 -4.75
C LEU A 867 30.25 -7.87 -3.51
N ARG A 868 30.62 -6.60 -3.67
CA ARG A 868 30.91 -5.68 -2.57
C ARG A 868 29.66 -5.06 -1.96
N ASP A 869 28.52 -5.13 -2.63
CA ASP A 869 27.24 -4.56 -2.16
C ASP A 869 26.57 -5.51 -1.16
N LEU A 870 27.20 -5.66 0.02
CA LEU A 870 26.79 -6.64 1.02
C LEU A 870 25.38 -6.38 1.55
N ASP A 871 24.98 -5.12 1.70
CA ASP A 871 23.63 -4.79 2.20
C ASP A 871 22.55 -5.16 1.19
N ARG A 872 22.80 -4.95 -0.12
CA ARG A 872 21.89 -5.44 -1.16
C ARG A 872 21.85 -6.96 -1.25
N LEU A 873 22.99 -7.62 -1.06
CA LEU A 873 23.09 -9.09 -1.05
C LEU A 873 22.48 -9.72 0.22
N ARG A 874 22.40 -9.01 1.35
CA ARG A 874 21.67 -9.51 2.53
C ARG A 874 20.17 -9.64 2.26
N ASN A 875 19.63 -8.86 1.34
CA ASN A 875 18.23 -8.88 0.96
C ASN A 875 17.88 -9.94 -0.10
N LEU A 876 18.85 -10.79 -0.53
CA LEU A 876 18.58 -11.85 -1.50
C LEU A 876 17.41 -12.71 -1.03
N GLN A 877 16.42 -12.93 -1.89
CA GLN A 877 15.17 -13.66 -1.63
C GLN A 877 14.29 -13.09 -0.49
N ALA A 878 14.63 -11.96 0.13
CA ALA A 878 13.78 -11.25 1.09
C ALA A 878 12.59 -10.55 0.38
N TRP A 879 11.66 -9.97 1.14
CA TRP A 879 10.49 -9.28 0.57
C TRP A 879 10.87 -8.03 -0.27
N ASP A 880 12.02 -7.46 -0.01
CA ASP A 880 12.59 -6.29 -0.67
C ASP A 880 13.83 -6.63 -1.52
N ASP A 881 13.95 -7.88 -1.98
CA ASP A 881 15.02 -8.28 -2.89
C ASP A 881 15.04 -7.42 -4.17
N LEU A 882 16.15 -6.71 -4.39
CA LEU A 882 16.41 -5.83 -5.52
C LEU A 882 17.34 -6.47 -6.57
N VAL A 883 17.70 -7.74 -6.41
CA VAL A 883 18.59 -8.47 -7.32
C VAL A 883 17.75 -9.17 -8.40
N SER A 884 18.25 -9.10 -9.63
CA SER A 884 17.63 -9.76 -10.78
C SER A 884 18.19 -11.15 -10.98
N TYR A 885 17.30 -12.08 -11.34
CA TYR A 885 17.67 -13.46 -11.60
C TYR A 885 17.15 -13.90 -12.96
N THR A 886 17.93 -14.78 -13.60
CA THR A 886 17.45 -15.53 -14.75
C THR A 886 16.40 -16.54 -14.29
N PRO A 887 15.36 -16.81 -15.10
CA PRO A 887 14.38 -17.85 -14.79
C PRO A 887 15.09 -19.18 -14.53
N HIS A 888 14.66 -19.90 -13.49
CA HIS A 888 15.14 -21.25 -13.23
C HIS A 888 14.55 -22.25 -14.24
N ARG A 889 15.03 -23.51 -14.20
CA ARG A 889 14.53 -24.58 -15.07
C ARG A 889 13.00 -24.73 -14.97
N PRO A 890 12.32 -25.06 -16.08
CA PRO A 890 10.87 -25.27 -16.09
C PRO A 890 10.48 -26.41 -15.13
N ALA A 891 9.20 -26.41 -14.72
CA ALA A 891 8.66 -27.34 -13.72
C ALA A 891 9.19 -28.78 -13.88
N GLY A 892 9.57 -29.38 -12.74
CA GLY A 892 10.31 -30.63 -12.65
C GLY A 892 9.68 -31.87 -13.33
N GLU A 893 8.43 -31.80 -13.78
CA GLU A 893 7.79 -32.88 -14.55
C GLU A 893 8.47 -33.15 -15.90
N LEU A 894 9.03 -32.12 -16.56
CA LEU A 894 9.76 -32.30 -17.82
C LEU A 894 11.14 -32.94 -17.66
N THR A 895 11.70 -32.94 -16.43
CA THR A 895 13.06 -33.42 -16.14
C THR A 895 13.12 -34.58 -15.14
N GLY A 896 11.96 -35.04 -14.63
CA GLY A 896 11.89 -36.11 -13.61
C GLY A 896 12.53 -35.75 -12.26
N GLN A 897 12.85 -34.47 -12.02
CA GLN A 897 13.47 -33.99 -10.79
C GLN A 897 12.64 -32.82 -10.23
N PRO A 898 12.09 -32.94 -9.01
CA PRO A 898 11.31 -31.85 -8.39
C PRO A 898 12.18 -30.59 -8.23
N LEU A 899 11.54 -29.42 -8.25
CA LEU A 899 12.23 -28.16 -8.02
C LEU A 899 12.66 -28.05 -6.54
N ALA A 900 13.90 -27.63 -6.30
CA ALA A 900 14.41 -27.37 -4.95
C ALA A 900 13.84 -26.06 -4.38
N ASP A 901 13.86 -25.88 -3.05
CA ASP A 901 13.29 -24.71 -2.35
C ASP A 901 13.96 -23.38 -2.72
N ASN A 902 15.20 -23.41 -3.17
CA ASN A 902 15.90 -22.24 -3.72
C ASN A 902 15.57 -21.94 -5.21
N GLU A 903 14.91 -22.86 -5.93
CA GLU A 903 14.51 -22.69 -7.34
C GLU A 903 13.14 -21.97 -7.46
N VAL A 904 13.09 -20.69 -7.06
CA VAL A 904 11.83 -19.94 -6.92
C VAL A 904 11.38 -19.16 -8.16
N TYR A 905 12.30 -18.75 -9.04
CA TYR A 905 12.00 -18.01 -10.26
C TYR A 905 11.41 -18.90 -11.38
N THR A 906 10.22 -19.47 -11.14
CA THR A 906 9.42 -20.21 -12.15
C THR A 906 8.00 -19.64 -12.28
N ARG A 907 7.32 -19.91 -13.41
CA ARG A 907 5.95 -19.41 -13.67
C ARG A 907 4.90 -19.94 -12.69
N GLY A 908 5.13 -21.12 -12.11
CA GLY A 908 4.21 -21.78 -11.19
C GLY A 908 4.54 -21.54 -9.71
N THR A 909 5.49 -20.64 -9.37
CA THR A 909 5.91 -20.46 -7.97
C THR A 909 5.37 -19.17 -7.36
N VAL A 910 4.80 -19.30 -6.16
CA VAL A 910 4.43 -18.19 -5.27
C VAL A 910 5.25 -18.25 -3.99
N GLY A 911 5.86 -17.12 -3.62
CA GLY A 911 6.54 -16.93 -2.35
C GLY A 911 5.57 -16.45 -1.28
N LEU A 912 5.55 -17.11 -0.13
CA LEU A 912 4.76 -16.75 1.03
C LEU A 912 5.68 -16.28 2.14
N TYR A 913 5.76 -14.96 2.30
CA TYR A 913 6.57 -14.31 3.32
C TYR A 913 5.74 -14.18 4.59
N LEU A 914 6.07 -14.99 5.59
CA LEU A 914 5.49 -14.95 6.92
C LEU A 914 6.21 -13.88 7.75
N THR A 915 5.46 -12.89 8.21
CA THR A 915 5.94 -11.91 9.18
C THR A 915 5.42 -12.30 10.56
N GLN A 916 6.33 -12.34 11.54
CA GLN A 916 6.01 -12.69 12.91
C GLN A 916 4.92 -11.73 13.46
N PRO A 917 3.79 -12.21 13.98
CA PRO A 917 3.03 -11.41 14.93
C PRO A 917 3.90 -11.27 16.19
N VAL A 918 3.89 -10.10 16.83
CA VAL A 918 4.88 -9.69 17.85
C VAL A 918 5.05 -10.66 19.03
N SER A 919 4.15 -11.65 19.20
CA SER A 919 4.32 -12.81 20.09
C SER A 919 4.40 -14.16 19.35
N GLY A 920 5.56 -14.83 19.39
CA GLY A 920 5.75 -16.25 19.03
C GLY A 920 6.91 -16.52 18.07
N LEU A 921 7.73 -17.54 18.31
CA LEU A 921 8.85 -17.90 17.42
C LEU A 921 8.34 -18.47 16.08
N LEU A 922 8.78 -17.90 14.97
CA LEU A 922 8.67 -18.51 13.64
C LEU A 922 9.76 -19.58 13.50
N ASP A 923 9.39 -20.86 13.44
CA ASP A 923 10.33 -21.98 13.28
C ASP A 923 9.97 -22.87 12.06
N GLU A 924 10.88 -23.79 11.70
CA GLU A 924 10.73 -24.66 10.54
C GLU A 924 9.56 -25.65 10.71
N GLN A 925 9.30 -26.13 11.94
CA GLN A 925 8.13 -26.98 12.21
C GLN A 925 6.82 -26.27 11.87
N MET A 926 6.82 -24.95 11.98
CA MET A 926 5.68 -24.13 11.69
C MET A 926 5.55 -23.79 10.21
N ALA A 927 6.66 -23.62 9.49
CA ALA A 927 6.65 -23.59 8.03
C ALA A 927 6.06 -24.89 7.45
N GLU A 928 6.40 -26.06 8.02
CA GLU A 928 5.82 -27.35 7.65
C GLU A 928 4.31 -27.44 7.89
N ARG A 929 3.82 -26.90 9.02
CA ARG A 929 2.37 -26.82 9.28
C ARG A 929 1.65 -25.97 8.24
N VAL A 930 2.22 -24.83 7.86
CA VAL A 930 1.67 -23.97 6.80
C VAL A 930 1.71 -24.68 5.44
N ARG A 931 2.82 -25.32 5.07
CA ARG A 931 2.95 -26.12 3.84
C ARG A 931 1.86 -27.20 3.76
N ALA A 932 1.62 -27.94 4.85
CA ALA A 932 0.61 -28.99 4.92
C ALA A 932 -0.82 -28.45 4.73
N VAL A 933 -1.14 -27.29 5.31
CA VAL A 933 -2.46 -26.64 5.12
C VAL A 933 -2.62 -26.18 3.67
N LEU A 934 -1.60 -25.56 3.10
CA LEU A 934 -1.65 -24.98 1.75
C LEU A 934 -1.74 -26.03 0.65
N HIS A 935 -1.14 -27.21 0.82
CA HIS A 935 -1.19 -28.30 -0.16
C HIS A 935 -2.63 -28.68 -0.56
N ARG A 936 -3.62 -28.44 0.32
CA ARG A 936 -5.04 -28.68 0.03
C ARG A 936 -5.69 -27.61 -0.86
N PHE A 937 -5.18 -26.39 -0.80
CA PHE A 937 -5.82 -25.19 -1.37
C PHE A 937 -4.99 -24.53 -2.47
N LEU A 938 -3.89 -25.14 -2.88
CA LEU A 938 -3.10 -24.72 -4.03
C LEU A 938 -3.55 -25.48 -5.29
N PRO A 939 -3.72 -24.79 -6.43
CA PRO A 939 -3.86 -25.45 -7.72
C PRO A 939 -2.68 -26.37 -8.02
N LEU A 940 -2.92 -27.46 -8.75
CA LEU A 940 -1.89 -28.45 -9.11
C LEU A 940 -0.65 -27.85 -9.79
N ASN A 941 -0.84 -26.79 -10.58
CA ASN A 941 0.21 -26.10 -11.31
C ASN A 941 0.94 -25.02 -10.48
N VAL A 942 0.59 -24.86 -9.20
CA VAL A 942 1.11 -23.81 -8.33
C VAL A 942 1.84 -24.42 -7.13
N ARG A 943 3.11 -24.04 -6.99
CA ARG A 943 3.98 -24.36 -5.86
C ARG A 943 4.10 -23.15 -4.95
N ALA A 944 3.85 -23.33 -3.65
CA ALA A 944 4.16 -22.31 -2.65
C ALA A 944 5.52 -22.58 -1.99
N VAL A 945 6.34 -21.55 -1.87
CA VAL A 945 7.59 -21.55 -1.10
C VAL A 945 7.41 -20.62 0.09
N VAL A 946 7.65 -21.11 1.29
CA VAL A 946 7.45 -20.36 2.54
C VAL A 946 8.76 -19.73 2.99
N TRP A 947 8.74 -18.42 3.22
CA TRP A 947 9.87 -17.65 3.73
C TRP A 947 9.55 -17.11 5.11
N LEU A 948 10.44 -17.34 6.08
CA LEU A 948 10.34 -16.79 7.45
C LEU A 948 11.09 -15.45 7.52
N ALA A 949 10.48 -14.42 8.10
CA ALA A 949 11.09 -13.10 8.31
C ALA A 949 11.05 -12.69 9.80
N PRO A 950 12.18 -12.28 10.41
CA PRO A 950 13.54 -12.29 9.87
C PRO A 950 14.05 -13.73 9.69
N ARG A 951 14.95 -13.93 8.72
CA ARG A 951 15.64 -15.22 8.57
C ARG A 951 16.44 -15.47 9.85
N ALA A 952 16.29 -16.66 10.42
CA ALA A 952 17.26 -17.12 11.40
C ALA A 952 18.59 -17.28 10.65
N ASP A 953 19.51 -16.34 10.83
CA ASP A 953 20.88 -16.49 10.34
C ASP A 953 21.46 -17.73 11.03
N VAL A 954 21.55 -18.83 10.29
CA VAL A 954 22.33 -19.98 10.75
C VAL A 954 23.78 -19.61 10.50
N GLU A 955 24.41 -19.02 11.51
CA GLU A 955 25.84 -18.80 11.52
C GLU A 955 26.53 -20.18 11.55
N TYR A 956 26.98 -20.65 10.38
CA TYR A 956 27.84 -21.82 10.30
C TYR A 956 29.22 -21.43 10.82
N VAL A 957 29.42 -21.61 12.12
CA VAL A 957 30.75 -21.50 12.73
C VAL A 957 31.57 -22.72 12.28
N TYR A 958 32.43 -22.52 11.28
CA TYR A 958 33.42 -23.51 10.91
C TYR A 958 34.31 -23.80 12.10
N THR A 959 34.36 -25.06 12.54
CA THR A 959 35.37 -25.49 13.51
C THR A 959 36.72 -25.57 12.81
N ALA A 960 37.80 -25.16 13.47
CA ALA A 960 39.15 -25.02 12.90
C ALA A 960 39.78 -26.32 12.33
N ALA A 961 39.04 -27.43 12.31
CA ALA A 961 39.46 -28.74 11.80
C ALA A 961 38.57 -29.28 10.66
N ALA A 962 37.61 -28.50 10.16
CA ALA A 962 36.73 -28.93 9.06
C ALA A 962 37.43 -28.96 7.67
N ASP A 963 38.58 -28.30 7.53
CA ASP A 963 39.32 -28.10 6.25
C ASP A 963 40.10 -29.33 5.73
N LEU A 964 39.85 -30.55 6.22
CA LEU A 964 40.67 -31.71 5.87
C LEU A 964 39.92 -32.91 5.30
N ILE A 965 38.67 -32.75 4.90
CA ILE A 965 37.92 -33.79 4.19
C ILE A 965 37.42 -33.22 2.87
N ASP A 966 38.24 -33.41 1.82
CA ASP A 966 37.87 -33.15 0.43
C ASP A 966 36.73 -34.11 0.03
N THR A 967 35.49 -33.65 0.12
CA THR A 967 34.32 -34.37 -0.39
C THR A 967 33.64 -33.53 -1.47
N PHE A 968 33.33 -34.15 -2.61
CA PHE A 968 32.65 -33.55 -3.78
C PHE A 968 31.23 -32.98 -3.50
N THR A 969 30.82 -32.94 -2.24
CA THR A 969 29.55 -32.44 -1.72
C THR A 969 29.70 -31.19 -0.85
N ASP A 970 30.88 -30.55 -0.83
CA ASP A 970 31.01 -29.25 -0.20
C ASP A 970 30.21 -28.20 -0.96
N VAL A 971 29.26 -27.58 -0.26
CA VAL A 971 28.59 -26.35 -0.69
C VAL A 971 29.61 -25.23 -0.59
N HIS A 972 30.45 -25.09 -1.60
CA HIS A 972 31.14 -23.84 -1.84
C HIS A 972 30.15 -22.85 -2.47
N PRO A 973 30.00 -21.62 -1.94
CA PRO A 973 29.72 -20.53 -2.86
C PRO A 973 30.91 -20.51 -3.81
N ASP A 974 30.67 -20.70 -5.11
CA ASP A 974 31.72 -20.59 -6.12
C ASP A 974 32.34 -19.20 -6.04
N ILE A 975 33.41 -19.08 -5.25
CA ILE A 975 34.27 -17.91 -5.18
C ILE A 975 35.28 -18.11 -6.30
N ASP A 976 34.94 -17.60 -7.49
CA ASP A 976 35.92 -17.40 -8.55
C ASP A 976 36.99 -16.43 -8.04
N ARG A 977 38.12 -16.97 -7.56
CA ARG A 977 39.33 -16.20 -7.34
C ARG A 977 39.92 -15.83 -8.70
N LEU A 978 39.45 -14.73 -9.26
CA LEU A 978 40.19 -14.04 -10.30
C LEU A 978 41.47 -13.46 -9.67
N GLY A 979 42.60 -14.12 -9.95
CA GLY A 979 43.93 -13.63 -9.61
C GLY A 979 44.23 -12.27 -10.27
N PRO A 980 45.36 -11.62 -9.90
CA PRO A 980 45.70 -10.31 -10.43
C PRO A 980 45.76 -10.34 -11.96
N MET A 981 44.96 -9.48 -12.59
CA MET A 981 44.83 -9.42 -14.04
C MET A 981 46.13 -8.91 -14.67
N GLY A 982 46.80 -9.79 -15.43
CA GLY A 982 47.80 -9.45 -16.42
C GLY A 982 47.18 -9.61 -17.81
N ASP A 983 47.41 -8.63 -18.68
CA ASP A 983 46.84 -8.56 -20.02
C ASP A 983 47.22 -9.77 -20.88
N THR A 984 46.20 -10.23 -21.61
CA THR A 984 46.19 -11.32 -22.60
C THR A 984 46.51 -12.72 -22.07
N SER A 985 45.46 -13.51 -21.85
CA SER A 985 45.50 -14.96 -21.93
C SER A 985 44.50 -15.44 -22.98
N ALA A 986 45.02 -16.04 -24.06
CA ALA A 986 44.23 -16.95 -24.88
C ALA A 986 44.37 -18.33 -24.25
N VAL A 987 43.33 -18.81 -23.57
CA VAL A 987 43.29 -20.18 -23.07
C VAL A 987 42.53 -21.02 -24.08
N VAL A 988 43.25 -21.94 -24.73
CA VAL A 988 42.63 -23.07 -25.43
C VAL A 988 42.29 -24.09 -24.34
N LEU A 989 41.01 -24.20 -23.98
CA LEU A 989 40.49 -25.23 -23.07
C LEU A 989 39.91 -26.38 -23.91
N PRO A 990 40.65 -27.47 -24.18
CA PRO A 990 40.10 -28.61 -24.90
C PRO A 990 39.15 -29.35 -23.95
N GLY A 991 37.86 -29.40 -24.30
CA GLY A 991 36.85 -30.16 -23.56
C GLY A 991 35.89 -29.33 -22.69
N TRP A 992 35.94 -27.99 -22.74
CA TRP A 992 34.97 -27.10 -22.10
C TRP A 992 34.07 -26.43 -23.16
N ALA A 993 32.76 -26.39 -22.92
CA ALA A 993 31.79 -25.72 -23.78
C ALA A 993 31.06 -24.60 -23.01
N VAL A 994 30.96 -23.41 -23.62
CA VAL A 994 30.16 -22.28 -23.10
C VAL A 994 28.68 -22.63 -23.24
N LEU A 995 27.92 -22.59 -22.14
CA LEU A 995 26.47 -22.76 -22.15
C LEU A 995 25.80 -21.52 -22.74
N GLY A 996 25.46 -21.59 -24.03
CA GLY A 996 24.50 -20.69 -24.65
C GLY A 996 23.07 -21.04 -24.21
N SER A 997 22.21 -20.04 -24.05
CA SER A 997 20.78 -20.27 -23.78
C SER A 997 20.14 -21.08 -24.91
N ALA A 998 19.54 -22.21 -24.53
CA ALA A 998 18.81 -23.21 -25.31
C ALA A 998 19.63 -24.09 -26.28
N VAL A 999 19.88 -25.34 -25.85
CA VAL A 999 19.85 -26.51 -26.74
C VAL A 999 18.78 -27.45 -26.20
N LEU A 1000 17.67 -27.59 -26.92
CA LEU A 1000 16.75 -28.72 -26.77
C LEU A 1000 16.76 -29.47 -28.09
N SER A 1001 17.59 -30.51 -28.16
CA SER A 1001 17.28 -31.73 -28.91
C SER A 1001 18.31 -32.80 -28.58
N THR A 1002 17.98 -33.64 -27.60
CA THR A 1002 18.43 -35.03 -27.61
C THR A 1002 17.19 -35.92 -27.62
N PRO A 1003 17.05 -36.82 -28.62
CA PRO A 1003 18.05 -37.16 -29.64
C PRO A 1003 18.10 -36.15 -30.82
N PRO A 1004 19.21 -36.09 -31.56
CA PRO A 1004 19.40 -35.13 -32.67
C PRO A 1004 18.53 -35.45 -33.90
N PRO A 1005 18.14 -34.45 -34.72
CA PRO A 1005 17.45 -34.68 -35.99
C PRO A 1005 18.41 -35.26 -37.06
N PRO A 1006 17.90 -36.07 -38.00
CA PRO A 1006 18.69 -36.81 -39.00
C PRO A 1006 19.20 -35.98 -40.20
N ASP A 1007 19.18 -34.65 -40.14
CA ASP A 1007 19.57 -33.77 -41.25
C ASP A 1007 20.88 -33.01 -40.92
N PRO A 1008 21.99 -33.24 -41.66
CA PRO A 1008 23.26 -32.56 -41.46
C PRO A 1008 23.26 -31.05 -41.79
N ALA A 1009 22.15 -30.48 -42.29
CA ALA A 1009 22.00 -29.05 -42.53
C ALA A 1009 21.28 -28.27 -41.40
N ALA A 1010 20.77 -28.95 -40.36
CA ALA A 1010 20.11 -28.30 -39.23
C ALA A 1010 21.13 -27.81 -38.19
N THR A 1011 21.83 -26.71 -38.47
CA THR A 1011 22.65 -26.02 -37.46
C THR A 1011 21.76 -25.32 -36.44
N GLY A 1012 21.89 -25.70 -35.17
CA GLY A 1012 21.35 -24.93 -34.04
C GLY A 1012 21.85 -23.49 -34.09
N VAL A 1013 20.95 -22.55 -33.78
CA VAL A 1013 21.12 -21.11 -34.02
C VAL A 1013 22.12 -20.50 -33.02
N THR A 1014 23.41 -20.46 -33.36
CA THR A 1014 24.41 -19.62 -32.68
C THR A 1014 24.51 -18.25 -33.35
N ALA A 1015 24.68 -17.20 -32.54
CA ALA A 1015 24.77 -15.82 -33.00
C ALA A 1015 26.13 -15.53 -33.66
N ASP A 1016 26.12 -14.86 -34.80
CA ASP A 1016 27.28 -14.32 -35.50
C ASP A 1016 27.71 -13.00 -34.85
N SER A 1017 29.00 -12.88 -34.50
CA SER A 1017 29.57 -11.69 -33.85
C SER A 1017 29.80 -10.51 -34.80
N ALA A 1018 29.77 -10.74 -36.12
CA ALA A 1018 29.82 -9.68 -37.13
C ALA A 1018 28.42 -9.17 -37.52
N ASP A 1019 27.37 -9.91 -37.16
CA ASP A 1019 25.97 -9.57 -37.41
C ASP A 1019 25.17 -9.62 -36.09
N LEU A 1020 25.11 -8.47 -35.40
CA LEU A 1020 24.37 -8.24 -34.14
C LEU A 1020 22.90 -8.63 -34.22
N THR A 1021 22.41 -8.86 -35.42
CA THR A 1021 21.04 -9.18 -35.69
C THR A 1021 20.73 -10.68 -35.53
N SER A 1022 21.75 -11.51 -35.33
CA SER A 1022 21.62 -12.92 -34.94
C SER A 1022 21.25 -13.12 -33.45
N LEU A 1023 21.39 -12.09 -32.60
CA LEU A 1023 20.94 -12.09 -31.19
C LEU A 1023 19.41 -12.22 -31.02
N ARG A 1024 18.65 -11.95 -32.09
CA ARG A 1024 17.19 -11.81 -32.11
C ARG A 1024 16.40 -13.11 -31.87
N TRP A 1025 17.04 -14.27 -31.97
CA TRP A 1025 16.36 -15.57 -32.03
C TRP A 1025 16.15 -16.23 -30.66
N ARG A 1026 16.51 -15.54 -29.56
CA ARG A 1026 16.50 -16.10 -28.19
C ARG A 1026 15.19 -15.91 -27.40
N THR A 1027 14.19 -15.17 -27.89
CA THR A 1027 13.02 -14.79 -27.08
C THR A 1027 11.65 -15.22 -27.60
N HIS A 1028 11.57 -16.01 -28.67
CA HIS A 1028 10.27 -16.50 -29.14
C HIS A 1028 9.92 -17.88 -28.56
N HIS A 1029 9.16 -17.91 -27.45
CA HIS A 1029 8.33 -19.07 -27.11
C HIS A 1029 6.88 -18.77 -27.50
N PRO A 1030 6.20 -19.68 -28.24
CA PRO A 1030 4.80 -19.49 -28.60
C PRO A 1030 3.90 -19.48 -27.35
N PRO A 1031 2.72 -18.83 -27.42
CA PRO A 1031 1.71 -18.91 -26.36
C PRO A 1031 1.23 -20.37 -26.20
N LEU A 1032 0.93 -20.78 -24.98
CA LEU A 1032 0.28 -22.07 -24.70
C LEU A 1032 -1.14 -22.06 -25.29
N GLN A 1033 -1.51 -23.18 -25.90
CA GLN A 1033 -2.87 -23.55 -26.30
C GLN A 1033 -3.80 -23.68 -25.10
#